data_AF-A0A6J2FIC4-F1
#
_entry.id   AF-A0A6J2FIC4-F1
#
_cell.length_a   1.000
_cell.length_b   1.000
_cell.length_c   1.000
_cell.angle_alpha   90.00
_cell.angle_beta   90.00
_cell.angle_gamma   90.00
#
_symmetry.space_group_name_H-M   'P 1'
#
loop_
_entity.id
_entity.type
_entity.pdbx_description
1 polymer ?
#
loop_
_entity_poly.entity_id
_entity_poly.type
_entity_poly.pdbx_seq_one_letter_code
_entity_poly.pdbx_strand_id
1 'polypeptide(L)'
;MAAKAAGGGRWEVVKKGRRPGAGGNGRSGGGDRRALGEANGVWKYDLTPPIQTTSTLYERGFERILKRQNKEQVPPPAVEPKKPGNKKQTKKVAAVTNQNQKQGRFRSLEEALKALDIAALQKELDKSQSVFSGNPSVWLKDLASYLNYKLQAPLTEPTLSQHTHDYPYSLVSRELRGIIRGLLAKAAGSLELFFDHCLFTMLQELDKTPGESLHGYRICIQAVLQDKPKIATMNLGKFLELLRSHQSRPAKCLTIMWALGQAGFTNLTEGLKVWLGIMLPVLGIKSLSPFAIAYLDRLLLMHPNLTKGFGMIGPKDFFPLLDFAYMPNNSLTPSLQEQLCQLYPRLKVLAFGAKPESTLHTYFPSFLSRATPSCPPEMKKELLSSLTECLTVDPLSASVWRQLYPKHLSQSSLLLEHLLRSWEQIPKKTQKSLRETIQSFKLTNQELLRKGSCSNQDAAACDMACKGLLQQARGYRLHWTQLLLLVLIFLIGFLCHDFRSHSSFQASLSGRLLRSSGFLPAGQQLCAGVYSYSLRGYSWLEETLPAWGSHLLAVVRPGLQLAWAHTSATVSVLSAHCASHLAWFGDSLTSLFQRIQLPATLVQLLQSLRELLVLLYQNVLLPWWHILLEALARAQEHCHEACRGEVTWDCVKTQLSEAACGVWLRLQDITMAFLDWALATISQH
;
A
#
# COMPACT_ATOMS: atom_id res chain seq x y z
N MET A 1 25.67 66.49 37.57
CA MET A 1 25.17 67.88 37.42
C MET A 1 24.00 67.80 36.43
N ALA A 2 22.76 68.01 36.85
CA ALA A 2 22.08 69.31 36.98
C ALA A 2 21.66 69.88 35.59
N ALA A 3 20.38 70.22 35.32
CA ALA A 3 19.16 70.11 36.14
C ALA A 3 17.86 70.13 35.28
N LYS A 4 16.70 69.93 35.93
CA LYS A 4 15.31 70.47 35.71
C LYS A 4 14.84 70.89 34.28
N ALA A 5 13.56 70.78 33.90
CA ALA A 5 12.35 70.11 34.45
C ALA A 5 11.19 70.21 33.42
N ALA A 6 10.02 69.58 33.71
CA ALA A 6 8.64 69.82 33.22
C ALA A 6 8.41 70.77 32.01
N GLY A 7 7.60 70.48 30.99
CA GLY A 7 6.32 69.77 30.96
C GLY A 7 5.31 70.54 30.09
N GLY A 8 4.41 69.83 29.40
CA GLY A 8 3.30 70.42 28.63
C GLY A 8 3.59 70.72 27.15
N GLY A 9 2.52 70.81 26.34
CA GLY A 9 2.57 71.00 24.88
C GLY A 9 1.92 69.85 24.12
N ARG A 10 0.71 70.07 23.59
CA ARG A 10 -0.13 69.06 22.90
C ARG A 10 -0.43 69.55 21.47
N TRP A 11 -0.76 68.61 20.57
CA TRP A 11 -1.18 68.82 19.17
C TRP A 11 -0.01 69.17 18.20
N GLU A 12 -0.06 68.87 16.89
CA GLU A 12 -1.07 68.11 16.11
C GLU A 12 -0.48 67.30 14.92
N VAL A 13 -1.36 66.55 14.26
CA VAL A 13 -1.17 65.64 13.13
C VAL A 13 -0.86 66.38 11.81
N VAL A 14 0.14 65.91 11.04
CA VAL A 14 0.09 65.86 9.56
C VAL A 14 0.78 64.58 9.05
N LYS A 15 0.37 64.12 7.86
CA LYS A 15 0.76 62.84 7.21
C LYS A 15 1.95 63.00 6.24
N LYS A 16 2.44 61.84 5.77
CA LYS A 16 2.87 61.56 4.37
C LYS A 16 4.33 61.91 4.01
N GLY A 17 5.02 60.96 3.37
CA GLY A 17 6.37 61.13 2.79
C GLY A 17 6.95 59.77 2.37
N ARG A 18 7.74 59.70 1.29
CA ARG A 18 8.28 58.44 0.72
C ARG A 18 9.69 58.68 0.15
N ARG A 19 10.58 57.69 0.33
CA ARG A 19 11.81 57.45 -0.47
C ARG A 19 12.92 58.53 -0.32
N PRO A 20 14.16 58.29 -0.83
CA PRO A 20 14.66 57.15 -1.62
C PRO A 20 15.74 56.31 -0.89
N GLY A 21 16.46 55.47 -1.63
CA GLY A 21 17.63 54.74 -1.16
C GLY A 21 18.41 54.06 -2.30
N ALA A 22 19.71 53.85 -2.08
CA ALA A 22 20.66 53.04 -2.86
C ALA A 22 21.97 52.94 -2.02
N GLY A 23 22.83 51.93 -2.17
CA GLY A 23 22.75 50.68 -2.94
C GLY A 23 24.08 49.92 -2.96
N GLY A 24 24.04 48.60 -3.20
CA GLY A 24 25.22 47.73 -3.38
C GLY A 24 25.88 47.22 -2.08
N ASN A 25 26.68 46.15 -2.09
CA ASN A 25 26.85 45.11 -3.12
C ASN A 25 27.47 43.85 -2.46
N GLY A 26 27.18 42.64 -2.95
CA GLY A 26 27.79 41.40 -2.44
C GLY A 26 27.00 40.12 -2.75
N ARG A 27 27.67 39.12 -3.35
CA ARG A 27 27.07 37.81 -3.70
C ARG A 27 27.46 36.74 -2.68
N SER A 28 26.48 35.94 -2.25
CA SER A 28 26.68 34.57 -1.77
C SER A 28 25.42 33.75 -2.10
N GLY A 29 25.57 32.46 -2.41
CA GLY A 29 24.50 31.61 -2.94
C GLY A 29 23.99 30.57 -1.94
N GLY A 30 22.68 30.37 -1.91
CA GLY A 30 22.01 29.28 -1.19
C GLY A 30 20.69 28.93 -1.86
N GLY A 31 20.50 27.66 -2.24
CA GLY A 31 19.41 27.22 -3.11
C GLY A 31 18.09 26.87 -2.40
N ASP A 32 16.99 27.17 -3.10
CA ASP A 32 15.69 26.50 -3.11
C ASP A 32 15.13 25.89 -1.80
N ARG A 33 14.33 26.70 -1.09
CA ARG A 33 13.17 26.23 -0.32
C ARG A 33 11.96 27.17 -0.39
N ARG A 34 11.39 27.38 -1.58
CA ARG A 34 10.02 27.93 -1.77
C ARG A 34 9.35 27.37 -3.05
N ALA A 35 8.51 26.35 -2.88
CA ALA A 35 7.61 25.86 -3.92
C ALA A 35 6.40 25.15 -3.30
N LEU A 36 5.33 25.91 -3.01
CA LEU A 36 3.93 25.49 -2.82
C LEU A 36 3.15 26.73 -2.32
N GLY A 37 2.69 27.57 -3.25
CA GLY A 37 2.02 28.84 -2.91
C GLY A 37 1.55 29.69 -4.09
N GLU A 38 2.04 29.45 -5.30
CA GLU A 38 1.70 30.24 -6.49
C GLU A 38 1.00 29.38 -7.55
N ALA A 39 -0.33 29.30 -7.43
CA ALA A 39 -1.23 28.72 -8.43
C ALA A 39 -2.51 29.56 -8.62
N ASN A 40 -2.46 30.85 -8.25
CA ASN A 40 -3.55 31.82 -8.42
C ASN A 40 -3.25 32.77 -9.60
N GLY A 41 -3.15 32.20 -10.80
CA GLY A 41 -3.13 32.99 -12.04
C GLY A 41 -4.51 33.59 -12.30
N VAL A 42 -4.71 34.85 -11.91
CA VAL A 42 -6.01 35.53 -12.04
C VAL A 42 -6.30 35.90 -13.50
N TRP A 43 -7.09 35.07 -14.17
CA TRP A 43 -7.77 35.46 -15.40
C TRP A 43 -8.87 36.46 -15.09
N LYS A 44 -8.63 37.74 -15.40
CA LYS A 44 -9.69 38.76 -15.38
C LYS A 44 -10.61 38.57 -16.58
N TYR A 45 -11.86 38.20 -16.31
CA TYR A 45 -12.99 38.62 -17.13
C TYR A 45 -13.71 39.75 -16.41
N ASP A 46 -14.01 40.84 -17.12
CA ASP A 46 -14.79 41.94 -16.55
C ASP A 46 -16.26 41.53 -16.44
N LEU A 47 -16.66 41.12 -15.23
CA LEU A 47 -18.06 40.88 -14.90
C LEU A 47 -18.79 42.22 -14.78
N THR A 48 -19.76 42.43 -15.67
CA THR A 48 -20.79 43.46 -15.48
C THR A 48 -21.52 43.25 -14.15
N PRO A 49 -21.95 44.32 -13.47
CA PRO A 49 -22.58 44.19 -12.16
C PRO A 49 -23.89 43.40 -12.27
N PRO A 50 -24.17 42.47 -11.34
CA PRO A 50 -25.38 41.67 -11.40
C PRO A 50 -26.62 42.54 -11.28
N ILE A 51 -27.57 42.35 -12.20
CA ILE A 51 -28.89 42.98 -12.17
C ILE A 51 -29.55 42.61 -10.83
N GLN A 52 -30.10 43.60 -10.13
CA GLN A 52 -30.81 43.35 -8.86
C GLN A 52 -31.99 42.43 -9.11
N THR A 53 -31.95 41.23 -8.53
CA THR A 53 -33.08 40.30 -8.54
C THR A 53 -34.23 40.90 -7.75
N THR A 54 -35.29 41.33 -8.44
CA THR A 54 -36.50 41.82 -7.79
C THR A 54 -37.15 40.69 -6.99
N SER A 55 -37.43 40.95 -5.71
CA SER A 55 -38.05 39.97 -4.80
C SER A 55 -39.33 39.42 -5.42
N THR A 56 -39.38 38.11 -5.68
CA THR A 56 -40.52 37.53 -6.39
C THR A 56 -41.77 37.57 -5.53
N LEU A 57 -42.96 37.49 -6.16
CA LEU A 57 -44.25 37.64 -5.48
C LEU A 57 -44.46 36.65 -4.31
N TYR A 58 -43.75 35.52 -4.31
CA TYR A 58 -43.76 34.52 -3.25
C TYR A 58 -43.18 35.01 -1.91
N GLU A 59 -42.04 35.73 -1.90
CA GLU A 59 -41.43 36.21 -0.64
C GLU A 59 -42.35 37.20 0.09
N ARG A 60 -43.04 38.06 -0.67
CA ARG A 60 -44.05 38.99 -0.14
C ARG A 60 -45.28 38.30 0.44
N GLY A 61 -45.53 37.03 0.12
CA GLY A 61 -46.57 36.21 0.76
C GLY A 61 -46.21 35.95 2.23
N PHE A 62 -45.02 35.41 2.48
CA PHE A 62 -44.56 35.09 3.84
C PHE A 62 -44.34 36.33 4.71
N GLU A 63 -43.78 37.42 4.17
CA GLU A 63 -43.70 38.70 4.88
C GLU A 63 -45.07 39.21 5.38
N ARG A 64 -46.11 39.09 4.56
CA ARG A 64 -47.47 39.57 4.90
C ARG A 64 -48.12 38.73 5.99
N ILE A 65 -47.81 37.44 6.06
CA ILE A 65 -48.27 36.55 7.14
C ILE A 65 -47.55 36.92 8.45
N LEU A 66 -46.22 37.04 8.41
CA LEU A 66 -45.39 37.39 9.57
C LEU A 66 -45.75 38.76 10.18
N LYS A 67 -46.13 39.74 9.33
CA LYS A 67 -46.51 41.09 9.75
C LYS A 67 -47.98 41.23 10.19
N ARG A 68 -48.86 40.26 9.91
CA ARG A 68 -50.30 40.33 10.25
C ARG A 68 -50.64 39.95 11.69
N GLN A 69 -49.84 39.12 12.37
CA GLN A 69 -50.08 38.77 13.78
C GLN A 69 -49.39 39.70 14.80
N ASN A 70 -48.64 40.70 14.34
CA ASN A 70 -47.83 41.60 15.19
C ASN A 70 -48.38 43.04 15.27
N LYS A 71 -49.69 43.23 15.04
CA LYS A 71 -50.35 44.54 15.07
C LYS A 71 -51.75 44.50 15.70
N GLU A 72 -51.81 44.25 17.00
CA GLU A 72 -53.04 44.46 17.77
C GLU A 72 -52.74 44.82 19.23
N GLN A 73 -52.37 46.10 19.49
CA GLN A 73 -52.75 46.91 20.67
C GLN A 73 -52.00 48.27 20.76
N VAL A 74 -52.72 49.36 20.43
CA VAL A 74 -52.70 50.74 21.04
C VAL A 74 -51.39 51.59 21.13
N PRO A 75 -51.46 52.94 21.37
CA PRO A 75 -50.46 53.91 20.87
C PRO A 75 -49.54 54.59 21.93
N PRO A 76 -48.55 55.42 21.52
CA PRO A 76 -47.51 56.00 22.38
C PRO A 76 -47.71 57.46 22.81
N PRO A 77 -46.98 57.93 23.85
CA PRO A 77 -46.65 59.34 24.02
C PRO A 77 -45.15 59.68 24.32
N ALA A 78 -44.69 60.80 23.73
CA ALA A 78 -43.68 61.77 24.19
C ALA A 78 -42.21 61.42 24.53
N VAL A 79 -41.31 62.39 24.26
CA VAL A 79 -39.84 62.31 24.13
C VAL A 79 -39.23 63.66 24.56
N GLU A 80 -38.08 63.82 25.25
CA GLU A 80 -37.11 62.87 25.85
C GLU A 80 -36.90 63.20 27.37
N PRO A 81 -35.80 63.74 27.97
CA PRO A 81 -34.37 63.93 27.62
C PRO A 81 -33.39 63.04 28.44
N LYS A 82 -32.10 63.45 28.55
CA LYS A 82 -30.95 62.65 29.03
C LYS A 82 -30.20 63.20 30.27
N LYS A 83 -29.67 62.27 31.09
CA LYS A 83 -28.35 62.29 31.80
C LYS A 83 -28.14 63.28 33.00
N PRO A 84 -27.05 63.14 33.80
CA PRO A 84 -26.45 61.91 34.36
C PRO A 84 -26.02 62.02 35.86
N GLY A 85 -25.73 60.90 36.55
CA GLY A 85 -25.14 60.92 37.90
C GLY A 85 -24.56 59.56 38.33
N ASN A 86 -23.51 59.54 39.15
CA ASN A 86 -22.71 58.33 39.41
C ASN A 86 -22.10 58.30 40.83
N LYS A 87 -22.32 57.22 41.62
CA LYS A 87 -21.34 56.63 42.57
C LYS A 87 -21.83 55.33 43.26
N LYS A 88 -20.85 54.62 43.85
CA LYS A 88 -20.89 53.33 44.56
C LYS A 88 -21.69 53.42 45.90
N GLN A 89 -21.99 52.35 46.69
CA GLN A 89 -21.16 51.17 46.99
C GLN A 89 -21.88 50.00 47.73
N THR A 90 -21.55 48.74 47.34
CA THR A 90 -21.57 47.47 48.13
C THR A 90 -22.74 47.05 49.04
N LYS A 91 -23.33 45.86 48.77
CA LYS A 91 -23.03 44.58 49.49
C LYS A 91 -23.73 43.34 48.87
N LYS A 92 -23.17 42.15 49.19
CA LYS A 92 -23.63 40.75 48.98
C LYS A 92 -24.94 40.47 48.20
N VAL A 93 -24.83 39.71 47.10
CA VAL A 93 -25.75 38.61 46.72
C VAL A 93 -24.92 37.46 46.13
N ALA A 94 -25.40 36.21 46.21
CA ALA A 94 -24.77 35.06 45.57
C ALA A 94 -24.87 35.11 44.03
N ALA A 95 -23.98 34.39 43.33
CA ALA A 95 -23.93 34.36 41.87
C ALA A 95 -25.05 33.48 41.27
N VAL A 96 -26.28 34.00 41.23
CA VAL A 96 -27.37 33.44 40.43
C VAL A 96 -27.09 33.68 38.93
N THR A 97 -27.38 32.68 38.12
CA THR A 97 -27.15 32.66 36.67
C THR A 97 -27.87 33.78 35.93
N ASN A 98 -27.11 34.62 35.22
CA ASN A 98 -27.64 35.57 34.25
C ASN A 98 -28.02 34.88 32.92
N GLN A 99 -28.97 33.95 32.96
CA GLN A 99 -29.60 33.40 31.76
C GLN A 99 -30.69 34.35 31.26
N ASN A 100 -30.35 35.22 30.32
CA ASN A 100 -31.32 36.08 29.64
C ASN A 100 -31.00 36.30 28.15
N GLN A 101 -30.62 35.21 27.47
CA GLN A 101 -30.84 35.08 26.03
C GLN A 101 -32.24 34.49 25.81
N LYS A 102 -32.98 34.97 24.80
CA LYS A 102 -34.33 34.48 24.50
C LYS A 102 -34.25 33.00 24.11
N GLN A 103 -34.69 32.12 25.02
CA GLN A 103 -34.82 30.70 24.74
C GLN A 103 -35.87 30.46 23.65
N GLY A 104 -35.73 29.36 22.91
CA GLY A 104 -36.75 28.91 21.96
C GLY A 104 -38.08 28.60 22.65
N ARG A 105 -39.12 28.38 21.84
CA ARG A 105 -40.46 27.98 22.33
C ARG A 105 -40.41 26.74 23.23
N PHE A 106 -39.45 25.85 22.97
CA PHE A 106 -39.19 24.64 23.74
C PHE A 106 -37.79 24.68 24.33
N ARG A 107 -37.58 24.03 25.47
CA ARG A 107 -36.28 23.94 26.16
C ARG A 107 -35.33 22.96 25.48
N SER A 108 -35.85 21.93 24.81
CA SER A 108 -35.07 20.96 24.06
C SER A 108 -35.79 20.48 22.79
N LEU A 109 -35.07 19.79 21.90
CA LEU A 109 -35.64 19.30 20.64
C LEU A 109 -36.55 18.08 20.85
N GLU A 110 -36.26 17.26 21.88
CA GLU A 110 -37.10 16.14 22.32
C GLU A 110 -38.48 16.63 22.78
N GLU A 111 -38.54 17.76 23.49
CA GLU A 111 -39.79 18.41 23.90
C GLU A 111 -40.56 18.92 22.67
N ALA A 112 -39.88 19.61 21.76
CA ALA A 112 -40.48 20.14 20.53
C ALA A 112 -41.03 19.03 19.60
N LEU A 113 -40.33 17.89 19.48
CA LEU A 113 -40.77 16.73 18.69
C LEU A 113 -41.93 15.97 19.35
N LYS A 114 -42.00 15.93 20.68
CA LYS A 114 -43.16 15.37 21.41
C LYS A 114 -44.40 16.26 21.31
N ALA A 115 -44.22 17.57 21.22
CA ALA A 115 -45.29 18.56 21.05
C ALA A 115 -45.71 18.79 19.57
N LEU A 116 -45.16 18.01 18.64
CA LEU A 116 -45.43 18.15 17.21
C LEU A 116 -46.69 17.39 16.80
N ASP A 117 -47.75 18.13 16.44
CA ASP A 117 -48.97 17.55 15.87
C ASP A 117 -48.70 16.97 14.46
N ILE A 118 -48.65 15.64 14.40
CA ILE A 118 -48.40 14.85 13.19
C ILE A 118 -49.62 14.89 12.25
N ALA A 119 -50.85 14.97 12.77
CA ALA A 119 -52.06 15.03 11.96
C ALA A 119 -52.22 16.41 11.28
N ALA A 120 -51.89 17.50 11.98
CA ALA A 120 -51.83 18.84 11.39
C ALA A 120 -50.70 18.98 10.36
N LEU A 121 -49.56 18.32 10.56
CA LEU A 121 -48.52 18.24 9.53
C LEU A 121 -49.05 17.52 8.28
N GLN A 122 -49.61 16.32 8.44
CA GLN A 122 -50.13 15.53 7.32
C GLN A 122 -51.17 16.32 6.51
N LYS A 123 -52.12 16.96 7.19
CA LYS A 123 -53.16 17.81 6.56
C LYS A 123 -52.59 18.96 5.74
N GLU A 124 -51.51 19.62 6.19
CA GLU A 124 -50.88 20.70 5.44
C GLU A 124 -50.04 20.16 4.25
N LEU A 125 -49.45 18.96 4.37
CA LEU A 125 -48.79 18.28 3.25
C LEU A 125 -49.79 17.80 2.17
N ASP A 126 -50.95 17.26 2.55
CA ASP A 126 -52.01 16.84 1.62
C ASP A 126 -52.61 18.05 0.88
N LYS A 127 -52.74 19.18 1.57
CA LYS A 127 -53.09 20.47 0.99
C LYS A 127 -52.02 20.97 0.01
N SER A 128 -50.73 20.89 0.36
CA SER A 128 -49.63 21.23 -0.56
C SER A 128 -49.62 20.31 -1.80
N GLN A 129 -49.84 19.00 -1.63
CA GLN A 129 -49.94 18.04 -2.74
C GLN A 129 -51.13 18.29 -3.66
N SER A 130 -52.29 18.68 -3.13
CA SER A 130 -53.47 19.00 -3.94
C SER A 130 -53.37 20.35 -4.67
N VAL A 131 -52.78 21.37 -4.06
CA VAL A 131 -52.57 22.69 -4.70
C VAL A 131 -51.42 22.68 -5.71
N PHE A 132 -50.34 21.94 -5.44
CA PHE A 132 -49.11 21.93 -6.25
C PHE A 132 -48.81 20.54 -6.85
N SER A 133 -49.83 19.85 -7.35
CA SER A 133 -49.75 18.46 -7.85
C SER A 133 -48.66 18.21 -8.90
N GLY A 134 -48.30 19.22 -9.69
CA GLY A 134 -47.22 19.17 -10.69
C GLY A 134 -45.82 19.60 -10.21
N ASN A 135 -45.62 19.97 -8.94
CA ASN A 135 -44.33 20.49 -8.45
C ASN A 135 -43.89 19.87 -7.11
N PRO A 136 -43.27 18.67 -7.12
CA PRO A 136 -42.82 17.98 -5.92
C PRO A 136 -41.79 18.75 -5.08
N SER A 137 -41.10 19.73 -5.67
CA SER A 137 -40.15 20.56 -4.92
C SER A 137 -40.83 21.46 -3.88
N VAL A 138 -42.12 21.81 -4.08
CA VAL A 138 -42.88 22.64 -3.14
C VAL A 138 -43.23 21.84 -1.88
N TRP A 139 -43.74 20.61 -2.02
CA TRP A 139 -44.14 19.79 -0.88
C TRP A 139 -42.96 19.51 0.07
N LEU A 140 -41.76 19.30 -0.49
CA LEU A 140 -40.53 19.12 0.27
C LEU A 140 -40.11 20.39 1.02
N LYS A 141 -40.22 21.57 0.37
CA LYS A 141 -39.95 22.88 0.99
C LYS A 141 -40.94 23.18 2.12
N ASP A 142 -42.21 22.87 1.92
CA ASP A 142 -43.27 23.03 2.92
C ASP A 142 -43.03 22.10 4.12
N LEU A 143 -42.65 20.84 3.89
CA LEU A 143 -42.22 19.92 4.97
C LEU A 143 -41.08 20.51 5.79
N ALA A 144 -39.99 20.92 5.14
CA ALA A 144 -38.82 21.46 5.82
C ALA A 144 -39.15 22.74 6.60
N SER A 145 -39.91 23.64 5.99
CA SER A 145 -40.33 24.92 6.58
C SER A 145 -41.27 24.72 7.76
N TYR A 146 -42.26 23.83 7.64
CA TYR A 146 -43.19 23.49 8.72
C TYR A 146 -42.45 22.88 9.92
N LEU A 147 -41.57 21.89 9.66
CA LEU A 147 -40.74 21.30 10.72
C LEU A 147 -39.86 22.36 11.39
N ASN A 148 -39.21 23.24 10.62
CA ASN A 148 -38.35 24.27 11.18
C ASN A 148 -39.11 25.33 11.99
N TYR A 149 -40.32 25.70 11.54
CA TYR A 149 -41.21 26.62 12.24
C TYR A 149 -41.78 26.04 13.54
N LYS A 150 -42.05 24.72 13.59
CA LYS A 150 -42.56 24.05 14.81
C LYS A 150 -41.45 23.72 15.79
N LEU A 151 -40.29 23.27 15.33
CA LEU A 151 -39.20 22.74 16.16
C LEU A 151 -38.27 23.81 16.74
N GLN A 152 -38.84 24.92 17.22
CA GLN A 152 -38.11 26.07 17.77
C GLN A 152 -37.55 25.79 19.17
N ALA A 153 -36.50 24.96 19.21
CA ALA A 153 -35.65 24.66 20.36
C ALA A 153 -34.26 25.30 20.17
N PRO A 154 -33.44 25.44 21.23
CA PRO A 154 -32.10 26.01 21.15
C PRO A 154 -31.24 25.41 20.02
N LEU A 155 -30.42 26.25 19.39
CA LEU A 155 -29.51 25.83 18.34
C LEU A 155 -28.28 25.15 18.96
N THR A 156 -28.25 23.81 18.98
CA THR A 156 -26.97 23.11 19.15
C THR A 156 -26.10 23.39 17.93
N GLU A 157 -24.86 23.82 18.14
CA GLU A 157 -23.86 23.85 17.07
C GLU A 157 -23.69 22.45 16.46
N PRO A 158 -23.33 22.33 15.16
CA PRO A 158 -23.07 21.05 14.53
C PRO A 158 -21.72 20.48 15.01
N THR A 159 -21.64 20.09 16.29
CA THR A 159 -20.47 19.45 16.90
C THR A 159 -20.73 17.95 17.03
N LEU A 160 -19.84 17.12 16.48
CA LEU A 160 -20.02 15.67 16.42
C LEU A 160 -19.89 14.98 17.79
N SER A 161 -19.35 15.67 18.78
CA SER A 161 -19.08 15.14 20.13
C SER A 161 -20.28 15.17 21.08
N GLN A 162 -21.28 16.04 20.86
CA GLN A 162 -22.39 16.21 21.81
C GLN A 162 -23.55 15.23 21.62
N HIS A 163 -23.72 14.67 20.41
CA HIS A 163 -24.86 13.82 20.05
C HIS A 163 -24.46 12.64 19.16
N THR A 164 -25.36 11.65 19.02
CA THR A 164 -25.19 10.50 18.12
C THR A 164 -25.10 10.92 16.64
N HIS A 165 -24.61 10.02 15.78
CA HIS A 165 -24.37 10.34 14.36
C HIS A 165 -25.66 10.62 13.58
N ASP A 166 -26.77 10.04 14.03
CA ASP A 166 -28.12 10.13 13.48
C ASP A 166 -28.97 11.24 14.12
N TYR A 167 -28.47 11.97 15.12
CA TYR A 167 -29.16 13.15 15.67
C TYR A 167 -29.10 14.34 14.69
N PRO A 168 -30.19 15.13 14.53
CA PRO A 168 -31.49 15.05 15.21
C PRO A 168 -32.48 14.00 14.70
N TYR A 169 -32.26 13.38 13.53
CA TYR A 169 -33.21 12.41 12.96
C TYR A 169 -33.49 11.19 13.87
N SER A 170 -32.56 10.87 14.78
CA SER A 170 -32.67 9.86 15.85
C SER A 170 -33.90 10.02 16.75
N LEU A 171 -34.33 11.26 16.99
CA LEU A 171 -35.48 11.61 17.83
C LEU A 171 -36.83 11.55 17.11
N VAL A 172 -36.83 11.47 15.77
CA VAL A 172 -38.05 11.54 14.95
C VAL A 172 -38.87 10.25 15.12
N SER A 173 -40.17 10.40 15.44
CA SER A 173 -41.08 9.27 15.67
C SER A 173 -41.21 8.36 14.45
N ARG A 174 -41.58 7.08 14.66
CA ARG A 174 -41.74 6.09 13.58
C ARG A 174 -42.75 6.56 12.52
N GLU A 175 -43.84 7.17 12.95
CA GLU A 175 -44.89 7.75 12.09
C GLU A 175 -44.34 8.90 11.25
N LEU A 176 -43.67 9.87 11.87
CA LEU A 176 -43.10 11.01 11.16
C LEU A 176 -41.98 10.59 10.20
N ARG A 177 -41.15 9.58 10.55
CA ARG A 177 -40.20 8.97 9.61
C ARG A 177 -40.92 8.34 8.41
N GLY A 178 -42.08 7.71 8.62
CA GLY A 178 -42.93 7.17 7.57
C GLY A 178 -43.44 8.25 6.61
N ILE A 179 -44.00 9.35 7.15
CA ILE A 179 -44.49 10.50 6.37
C ILE A 179 -43.34 11.12 5.55
N ILE A 180 -42.19 11.38 6.18
CA ILE A 180 -41.01 11.97 5.52
C ILE A 180 -40.54 11.07 4.38
N ARG A 181 -40.35 9.76 4.59
CA ARG A 181 -39.91 8.83 3.53
C ARG A 181 -40.94 8.68 2.42
N GLY A 182 -42.24 8.63 2.76
CA GLY A 182 -43.32 8.61 1.77
C GLY A 182 -43.31 9.84 0.86
N LEU A 183 -43.03 11.02 1.43
CA LEU A 183 -42.91 12.26 0.64
C LEU A 183 -41.63 12.26 -0.21
N LEU A 184 -40.49 11.86 0.35
CA LEU A 184 -39.22 11.76 -0.39
C LEU A 184 -39.29 10.77 -1.56
N ALA A 185 -40.01 9.66 -1.39
CA ALA A 185 -40.27 8.70 -2.46
C ALA A 185 -41.16 9.28 -3.57
N LYS A 186 -42.26 9.97 -3.21
CA LYS A 186 -43.12 10.69 -4.17
C LYS A 186 -42.36 11.79 -4.94
N ALA A 187 -41.35 12.40 -4.32
CA ALA A 187 -40.60 13.54 -4.86
C ALA A 187 -39.17 13.21 -5.33
N ALA A 188 -38.91 11.94 -5.69
CA ALA A 188 -37.56 11.42 -5.97
C ALA A 188 -36.74 12.25 -6.99
N GLY A 189 -37.39 12.83 -8.00
CA GLY A 189 -36.74 13.68 -9.01
C GLY A 189 -36.36 15.09 -8.55
N SER A 190 -36.73 15.51 -7.34
CA SER A 190 -36.43 16.84 -6.79
C SER A 190 -35.45 16.82 -5.60
N LEU A 191 -34.93 15.65 -5.22
CA LEU A 191 -34.16 15.48 -3.98
C LEU A 191 -32.82 16.23 -3.95
N GLU A 192 -32.14 16.39 -5.09
CA GLU A 192 -30.90 17.18 -5.18
C GLU A 192 -31.17 18.67 -4.93
N LEU A 193 -32.13 19.25 -5.67
CA LEU A 193 -32.54 20.65 -5.51
C LEU A 193 -33.11 20.92 -4.11
N PHE A 194 -33.69 19.91 -3.45
CA PHE A 194 -34.17 20.00 -2.08
C PHE A 194 -33.03 19.94 -1.04
N PHE A 195 -32.03 19.08 -1.24
CA PHE A 195 -30.82 19.06 -0.41
C PHE A 195 -30.06 20.40 -0.51
N ASP A 196 -29.86 20.90 -1.74
CA ASP A 196 -29.34 22.23 -2.01
C ASP A 196 -30.13 23.30 -1.26
N HIS A 197 -31.46 23.33 -1.41
CA HIS A 197 -32.30 24.32 -0.75
C HIS A 197 -32.16 24.27 0.78
N CYS A 198 -32.20 23.09 1.40
CA CYS A 198 -32.02 22.95 2.84
C CYS A 198 -30.65 23.51 3.29
N LEU A 199 -29.57 23.19 2.57
CA LEU A 199 -28.24 23.69 2.88
C LEU A 199 -28.13 25.21 2.68
N PHE A 200 -28.55 25.73 1.53
CA PHE A 200 -28.46 27.17 1.24
C PHE A 200 -29.33 28.00 2.18
N THR A 201 -30.55 27.55 2.51
CA THR A 201 -31.39 28.25 3.49
C THR A 201 -30.79 28.17 4.90
N MET A 202 -30.26 27.02 5.36
CA MET A 202 -29.49 27.00 6.62
C MET A 202 -28.31 27.99 6.63
N LEU A 203 -27.61 28.16 5.50
CA LEU A 203 -26.53 29.13 5.37
C LEU A 203 -27.01 30.58 5.28
N GLN A 204 -28.27 30.85 4.90
CA GLN A 204 -28.89 32.17 4.93
C GLN A 204 -29.39 32.53 6.34
N GLU A 205 -30.05 31.59 7.02
CA GLU A 205 -30.54 31.80 8.39
C GLU A 205 -29.39 32.03 9.40
N LEU A 206 -28.21 31.44 9.17
CA LEU A 206 -26.99 31.70 9.95
C LEU A 206 -26.45 33.14 9.85
N ASP A 207 -26.94 33.96 8.91
CA ASP A 207 -26.62 35.40 8.85
C ASP A 207 -27.71 36.28 9.49
N LYS A 208 -28.87 35.71 9.84
CA LYS A 208 -29.94 36.41 10.56
C LYS A 208 -29.70 36.34 12.08
N THR A 209 -30.58 36.97 12.86
CA THR A 209 -30.40 37.09 14.31
C THR A 209 -30.30 35.73 15.01
N PRO A 210 -29.31 35.51 15.89
CA PRO A 210 -29.13 34.23 16.56
C PRO A 210 -30.34 33.92 17.46
N GLY A 211 -31.17 32.95 17.04
CA GLY A 211 -32.42 32.60 17.73
C GLY A 211 -33.36 31.69 16.95
N GLU A 212 -33.33 31.70 15.61
CA GLU A 212 -34.11 30.73 14.82
C GLU A 212 -33.44 29.35 14.79
N SER A 213 -34.24 28.29 14.97
CA SER A 213 -33.74 26.91 14.89
C SER A 213 -33.41 26.51 13.45
N LEU A 214 -32.59 25.47 13.28
CA LEU A 214 -32.28 24.85 11.99
C LEU A 214 -32.70 23.37 11.93
N HIS A 215 -33.48 22.92 12.91
CA HIS A 215 -33.71 21.49 13.17
C HIS A 215 -34.56 20.82 12.09
N GLY A 216 -35.49 21.54 11.45
CA GLY A 216 -36.29 21.02 10.33
C GLY A 216 -35.43 20.69 9.10
N TYR A 217 -34.57 21.62 8.70
CA TYR A 217 -33.64 21.42 7.58
C TYR A 217 -32.62 20.31 7.87
N ARG A 218 -32.11 20.21 9.11
CA ARG A 218 -31.22 19.12 9.54
C ARG A 218 -31.90 17.75 9.44
N ILE A 219 -33.15 17.62 9.92
CA ILE A 219 -33.97 16.41 9.83
C ILE A 219 -34.16 16.00 8.36
N CYS A 220 -34.49 16.95 7.48
CA CYS A 220 -34.66 16.69 6.05
C CYS A 220 -33.37 16.25 5.36
N ILE A 221 -32.23 16.89 5.64
CA ILE A 221 -30.92 16.52 5.09
C ILE A 221 -30.54 15.08 5.50
N GLN A 222 -30.73 14.72 6.76
CA GLN A 222 -30.46 13.35 7.24
C GLN A 222 -31.39 12.32 6.60
N ALA A 223 -32.67 12.62 6.44
CA ALA A 223 -33.62 11.73 5.76
C ALA A 223 -33.26 11.51 4.27
N VAL A 224 -32.89 12.57 3.55
CA VAL A 224 -32.44 12.49 2.14
C VAL A 224 -31.17 11.63 2.01
N LEU A 225 -30.15 11.88 2.83
CA LEU A 225 -28.86 11.21 2.71
C LEU A 225 -28.82 9.82 3.37
N GLN A 226 -29.81 9.46 4.19
CA GLN A 226 -30.01 8.08 4.63
C GLN A 226 -30.34 7.17 3.45
N ASP A 227 -31.29 7.57 2.60
CA ASP A 227 -31.75 6.75 1.46
C ASP A 227 -30.98 7.02 0.15
N LYS A 228 -30.40 8.22 -0.03
CA LYS A 228 -29.71 8.68 -1.25
C LYS A 228 -28.37 9.40 -0.98
N PRO A 229 -27.38 8.76 -0.31
CA PRO A 229 -26.13 9.42 0.10
C PRO A 229 -25.32 10.04 -1.05
N LYS A 230 -25.45 9.53 -2.29
CA LYS A 230 -24.77 10.06 -3.48
C LYS A 230 -25.11 11.52 -3.81
N ILE A 231 -26.22 12.06 -3.31
CA ILE A 231 -26.61 13.47 -3.57
C ILE A 231 -25.55 14.43 -3.01
N ALA A 232 -24.95 14.14 -1.85
CA ALA A 232 -23.89 14.96 -1.26
C ALA A 232 -22.58 14.92 -2.08
N THR A 233 -22.31 13.84 -2.82
CA THR A 233 -21.03 13.61 -3.50
C THR A 233 -21.06 13.87 -5.00
N MET A 234 -22.23 14.07 -5.59
CA MET A 234 -22.38 14.26 -7.05
C MET A 234 -21.74 15.57 -7.55
N ASN A 235 -21.64 16.60 -6.71
CA ASN A 235 -20.99 17.87 -7.06
C ASN A 235 -20.15 18.45 -5.90
N LEU A 236 -19.12 17.72 -5.47
CA LEU A 236 -18.21 18.16 -4.40
C LEU A 236 -17.44 19.45 -4.74
N GLY A 237 -17.18 19.74 -6.02
CA GLY A 237 -16.48 20.97 -6.44
C GLY A 237 -17.23 22.23 -6.04
N LYS A 238 -18.52 22.32 -6.42
CA LYS A 238 -19.46 23.38 -6.01
C LYS A 238 -19.48 23.60 -4.50
N PHE A 239 -19.51 22.51 -3.71
CA PHE A 239 -19.56 22.62 -2.26
C PHE A 239 -18.21 22.99 -1.62
N LEU A 240 -17.08 22.61 -2.23
CA LEU A 240 -15.75 23.06 -1.82
C LEU A 240 -15.55 24.56 -2.10
N GLU A 241 -16.05 25.06 -3.23
CA GLU A 241 -16.06 26.50 -3.55
C GLU A 241 -16.96 27.29 -2.59
N LEU A 242 -18.16 26.77 -2.29
CA LEU A 242 -19.06 27.35 -1.30
C LEU A 242 -18.41 27.43 0.09
N LEU A 243 -17.70 26.37 0.52
CA LEU A 243 -16.96 26.35 1.78
C LEU A 243 -15.82 27.39 1.77
N ARG A 244 -15.02 27.46 0.69
CA ARG A 244 -13.96 28.46 0.52
C ARG A 244 -14.49 29.89 0.56
N SER A 245 -15.63 30.17 -0.07
CA SER A 245 -16.27 31.51 -0.03
C SER A 245 -16.77 31.91 1.37
N HIS A 246 -16.87 30.95 2.30
CA HIS A 246 -17.30 31.14 3.68
C HIS A 246 -16.20 30.84 4.72
N GLN A 247 -14.94 30.69 4.29
CA GLN A 247 -13.79 30.33 5.15
C GLN A 247 -13.59 31.26 6.36
N SER A 248 -14.04 32.52 6.29
CA SER A 248 -14.01 33.50 7.38
C SER A 248 -15.16 33.38 8.39
N ARG A 249 -16.17 32.52 8.15
CA ARG A 249 -17.33 32.27 9.01
C ARG A 249 -17.41 30.79 9.40
N PRO A 250 -16.71 30.34 10.47
CA PRO A 250 -16.60 28.92 10.82
C PRO A 250 -17.93 28.18 10.94
N ALA A 251 -18.96 28.78 11.54
CA ALA A 251 -20.29 28.17 11.68
C ALA A 251 -20.93 27.77 10.32
N LYS A 252 -20.67 28.53 9.25
CA LYS A 252 -21.12 28.17 7.90
C LYS A 252 -20.32 27.00 7.32
N CYS A 253 -19.00 27.03 7.45
CA CYS A 253 -18.13 25.92 7.01
C CYS A 253 -18.48 24.61 7.74
N LEU A 254 -18.63 24.65 9.06
CA LEU A 254 -19.04 23.51 9.87
C LEU A 254 -20.44 22.98 9.48
N THR A 255 -21.36 23.88 9.09
CA THR A 255 -22.68 23.49 8.58
C THR A 255 -22.59 22.78 7.23
N ILE A 256 -21.74 23.23 6.31
CA ILE A 256 -21.48 22.54 5.03
C ILE A 256 -20.84 21.16 5.27
N MET A 257 -19.80 21.10 6.11
CA MET A 257 -19.12 19.85 6.47
C MET A 257 -20.07 18.85 7.15
N TRP A 258 -20.94 19.33 8.03
CA TRP A 258 -21.98 18.51 8.68
C TRP A 258 -23.02 18.00 7.69
N ALA A 259 -23.55 18.85 6.81
CA ALA A 259 -24.62 18.48 5.87
C ALA A 259 -24.16 17.41 4.88
N LEU A 260 -22.98 17.59 4.29
CA LEU A 260 -22.39 16.62 3.36
C LEU A 260 -21.96 15.35 4.08
N GLY A 261 -21.44 15.48 5.31
CA GLY A 261 -20.95 14.38 6.12
C GLY A 261 -21.99 13.29 6.41
N GLN A 262 -23.29 13.61 6.41
CA GLN A 262 -24.36 12.64 6.68
C GLN A 262 -24.36 11.45 5.70
N ALA A 263 -23.92 11.66 4.45
CA ALA A 263 -23.79 10.60 3.45
C ALA A 263 -22.80 9.49 3.86
N GLY A 264 -21.82 9.81 4.71
CA GLY A 264 -20.83 8.87 5.20
C GLY A 264 -21.36 7.86 6.21
N PHE A 265 -22.34 8.24 7.03
CA PHE A 265 -22.84 7.34 8.08
C PHE A 265 -23.66 6.17 7.54
N THR A 266 -24.22 6.28 6.32
CA THR A 266 -24.81 5.15 5.59
C THR A 266 -23.85 4.50 4.58
N ASN A 267 -22.88 5.23 4.03
CA ASN A 267 -21.99 4.71 3.00
C ASN A 267 -20.54 5.20 3.17
N LEU A 268 -19.64 4.30 3.58
CA LEU A 268 -18.20 4.57 3.72
C LEU A 268 -17.57 5.20 2.47
N THR A 269 -17.91 4.71 1.28
CA THR A 269 -17.35 5.17 0.01
C THR A 269 -17.69 6.64 -0.24
N GLU A 270 -18.94 7.04 0.02
CA GLU A 270 -19.37 8.43 -0.13
C GLU A 270 -18.84 9.32 1.01
N GLY A 271 -18.77 8.80 2.25
CA GLY A 271 -18.16 9.48 3.39
C GLY A 271 -16.67 9.80 3.20
N LEU A 272 -15.91 8.87 2.62
CA LEU A 272 -14.51 9.10 2.27
C LEU A 272 -14.37 10.15 1.16
N LYS A 273 -15.23 10.15 0.13
CA LYS A 273 -15.23 11.23 -0.88
C LYS A 273 -15.52 12.60 -0.28
N VAL A 274 -16.50 12.71 0.63
CA VAL A 274 -16.77 13.98 1.35
C VAL A 274 -15.56 14.38 2.18
N TRP A 275 -14.94 13.45 2.90
CA TRP A 275 -13.78 13.78 3.73
C TRP A 275 -12.57 14.24 2.91
N LEU A 276 -12.19 13.48 1.88
CA LEU A 276 -11.06 13.80 0.99
C LEU A 276 -11.32 15.08 0.16
N GLY A 277 -12.55 15.27 -0.32
CA GLY A 277 -12.91 16.39 -1.19
C GLY A 277 -13.25 17.70 -0.48
N ILE A 278 -13.75 17.65 0.77
CA ILE A 278 -14.24 18.82 1.51
C ILE A 278 -13.45 19.09 2.78
N MET A 279 -13.11 18.05 3.56
CA MET A 279 -12.55 18.23 4.92
C MET A 279 -11.01 18.23 4.94
N LEU A 280 -10.37 17.35 4.17
CA LEU A 280 -8.90 17.31 4.02
C LEU A 280 -8.33 18.65 3.48
N PRO A 281 -8.93 19.32 2.47
CA PRO A 281 -8.45 20.62 1.99
C PRO A 281 -8.51 21.75 3.03
N VAL A 282 -9.25 21.57 4.14
CA VAL A 282 -9.35 22.52 5.26
C VAL A 282 -8.80 21.98 6.59
N LEU A 283 -8.14 20.81 6.57
CA LEU A 283 -7.53 20.19 7.76
C LEU A 283 -6.48 21.10 8.43
N GLY A 284 -5.86 22.00 7.66
CA GLY A 284 -4.95 23.02 8.19
C GLY A 284 -5.62 24.26 8.81
N ILE A 285 -6.95 24.34 8.87
CA ILE A 285 -7.68 25.49 9.41
C ILE A 285 -8.14 25.17 10.84
N LYS A 286 -7.52 25.83 11.83
CA LYS A 286 -7.70 25.54 13.27
C LYS A 286 -9.15 25.59 13.80
N SER A 287 -10.05 26.31 13.13
CA SER A 287 -11.48 26.38 13.47
C SER A 287 -12.33 25.25 12.86
N LEU A 288 -11.79 24.48 11.91
CA LEU A 288 -12.49 23.42 11.18
C LEU A 288 -11.85 22.04 11.37
N SER A 289 -10.55 22.00 11.64
CA SER A 289 -9.79 20.76 11.86
C SER A 289 -10.30 19.86 13.01
N PRO A 290 -10.88 20.36 14.13
CA PRO A 290 -11.48 19.48 15.13
C PRO A 290 -12.67 18.69 14.57
N PHE A 291 -13.50 19.32 13.74
CA PHE A 291 -14.62 18.65 13.09
C PHE A 291 -14.14 17.65 12.03
N ALA A 292 -13.13 18.03 11.22
CA ALA A 292 -12.58 17.17 10.19
C ALA A 292 -12.02 15.84 10.74
N ILE A 293 -11.38 15.87 11.91
CA ILE A 293 -10.80 14.68 12.55
C ILE A 293 -11.87 13.89 13.31
N ALA A 294 -12.75 14.54 14.07
CA ALA A 294 -13.86 13.87 14.75
C ALA A 294 -14.85 13.21 13.77
N TYR A 295 -14.99 13.76 12.56
CA TYR A 295 -15.75 13.13 11.47
C TYR A 295 -15.07 11.85 10.96
N LEU A 296 -13.75 11.88 10.73
CA LEU A 296 -13.02 10.71 10.25
C LEU A 296 -13.08 9.57 11.28
N ASP A 297 -12.83 9.87 12.55
CA ASP A 297 -12.93 8.90 13.64
C ASP A 297 -14.30 8.23 13.65
N ARG A 298 -15.38 9.03 13.70
CA ARG A 298 -16.76 8.53 13.68
C ARG A 298 -17.10 7.75 12.40
N LEU A 299 -16.62 8.19 11.23
CA LEU A 299 -16.82 7.47 9.96
C LEU A 299 -16.16 6.09 10.00
N LEU A 300 -14.92 6.01 10.45
CA LEU A 300 -14.18 4.75 10.56
C LEU A 300 -14.76 3.85 11.66
N LEU A 301 -15.24 4.41 12.78
CA LEU A 301 -15.89 3.66 13.85
C LEU A 301 -17.24 3.06 13.40
N MET A 302 -18.03 3.82 12.63
CA MET A 302 -19.30 3.33 12.05
C MET A 302 -19.10 2.23 10.98
N HIS A 303 -17.97 2.23 10.28
CA HIS A 303 -17.65 1.23 9.24
C HIS A 303 -16.41 0.40 9.62
N PRO A 304 -16.55 -0.64 10.46
CA PRO A 304 -15.43 -1.51 10.84
C PRO A 304 -14.86 -2.27 9.62
N ASN A 305 -15.71 -2.69 8.69
CA ASN A 305 -15.29 -3.32 7.44
C ASN A 305 -14.92 -2.25 6.39
N LEU A 306 -13.61 -2.04 6.22
CA LEU A 306 -13.04 -1.00 5.36
C LEU A 306 -13.05 -1.34 3.85
N THR A 307 -13.43 -2.56 3.45
CA THR A 307 -13.34 -3.03 2.04
C THR A 307 -14.05 -2.12 1.04
N LYS A 308 -15.19 -1.52 1.43
CA LYS A 308 -15.97 -0.58 0.59
C LYS A 308 -15.26 0.76 0.34
N GLY A 309 -14.19 1.07 1.08
CA GLY A 309 -13.36 2.26 0.91
C GLY A 309 -12.03 1.99 0.19
N PHE A 310 -11.73 0.74 -0.17
CA PHE A 310 -10.47 0.40 -0.83
C PHE A 310 -10.32 1.12 -2.18
N GLY A 311 -9.14 1.69 -2.42
CA GLY A 311 -8.85 2.48 -3.62
C GLY A 311 -9.46 3.88 -3.64
N MET A 312 -10.13 4.33 -2.57
CA MET A 312 -10.62 5.72 -2.46
C MET A 312 -9.52 6.70 -2.02
N ILE A 313 -8.50 6.24 -1.28
CA ILE A 313 -7.35 7.05 -0.87
C ILE A 313 -6.18 6.68 -1.78
N GLY A 314 -5.81 7.57 -2.72
CA GLY A 314 -4.63 7.37 -3.56
C GLY A 314 -3.35 7.88 -2.89
N PRO A 315 -2.16 7.65 -3.48
CA PRO A 315 -0.90 8.21 -2.98
C PRO A 315 -0.95 9.73 -2.80
N LYS A 316 -1.60 10.44 -3.73
CA LYS A 316 -1.73 11.92 -3.72
C LYS A 316 -2.39 12.43 -2.44
N ASP A 317 -3.37 11.71 -1.92
CA ASP A 317 -4.16 12.09 -0.76
C ASP A 317 -3.58 11.48 0.53
N PHE A 318 -3.04 10.26 0.44
CA PHE A 318 -2.45 9.53 1.56
C PHE A 318 -1.21 10.22 2.16
N PHE A 319 -0.30 10.71 1.32
CA PHE A 319 0.96 11.30 1.82
C PHE A 319 0.78 12.61 2.59
N PRO A 320 -0.13 13.54 2.22
CA PRO A 320 -0.56 14.63 3.08
C PRO A 320 -1.04 14.19 4.47
N LEU A 321 -1.68 13.01 4.61
CA LEU A 321 -2.13 12.50 5.91
C LEU A 321 -0.96 12.01 6.77
N LEU A 322 0.04 11.37 6.15
CA LEU A 322 1.30 11.02 6.79
C LEU A 322 2.01 12.28 7.30
N ASP A 323 2.09 13.31 6.45
CA ASP A 323 2.72 14.59 6.81
C ASP A 323 1.96 15.30 7.94
N PHE A 324 0.61 15.36 7.91
CA PHE A 324 -0.21 15.93 8.99
C PHE A 324 -0.16 15.12 10.30
N ALA A 325 -0.04 13.79 10.23
CA ALA A 325 0.09 12.94 11.41
C ALA A 325 1.46 13.12 12.07
N TYR A 326 2.56 13.02 11.31
CA TYR A 326 3.89 12.83 11.91
C TYR A 326 4.83 14.04 11.85
N MET A 327 4.58 15.09 11.04
CA MET A 327 5.46 16.27 11.01
C MET A 327 5.18 17.22 12.19
N PRO A 328 6.19 17.65 12.98
CA PRO A 328 6.03 18.67 14.01
C PRO A 328 5.77 20.05 13.39
N ASN A 329 5.21 20.96 14.19
CA ASN A 329 4.92 22.34 13.80
C ASN A 329 4.01 22.49 12.56
N ASN A 330 3.19 21.48 12.27
CA ASN A 330 2.10 21.61 11.31
C ASN A 330 0.94 22.45 11.91
N SER A 331 -0.14 22.66 11.15
CA SER A 331 -1.22 23.58 11.53
C SER A 331 -2.27 23.01 12.50
N LEU A 332 -2.23 21.71 12.82
CA LEU A 332 -3.04 21.08 13.86
C LEU A 332 -2.57 21.47 15.27
N THR A 333 -3.40 21.18 16.28
CA THR A 333 -2.95 21.16 17.68
C THR A 333 -2.37 19.78 18.01
N PRO A 334 -1.45 19.65 18.99
CA PRO A 334 -0.85 18.36 19.34
C PRO A 334 -1.87 17.25 19.64
N SER A 335 -2.98 17.59 20.29
CA SER A 335 -4.09 16.67 20.56
C SER A 335 -4.79 16.14 19.30
N LEU A 336 -4.99 17.00 18.30
CA LEU A 336 -5.58 16.63 17.01
C LEU A 336 -4.59 15.83 16.15
N GLN A 337 -3.30 16.16 16.24
CA GLN A 337 -2.24 15.41 15.61
C GLN A 337 -2.13 13.98 16.18
N GLU A 338 -2.21 13.84 17.50
CA GLU A 338 -2.24 12.52 18.17
C GLU A 338 -3.46 11.69 17.76
N GLN A 339 -4.65 12.30 17.72
CA GLN A 339 -5.86 11.63 17.21
C GLN A 339 -5.68 11.17 15.74
N LEU A 340 -5.10 12.00 14.88
CA LEU A 340 -4.82 11.61 13.49
C LEU A 340 -3.81 10.45 13.40
N CYS A 341 -2.77 10.43 14.25
CA CYS A 341 -1.85 9.29 14.38
C CYS A 341 -2.56 8.00 14.80
N GLN A 342 -3.54 8.06 15.70
CA GLN A 342 -4.34 6.89 16.11
C GLN A 342 -5.23 6.36 14.97
N LEU A 343 -5.71 7.23 14.08
CA LEU A 343 -6.49 6.85 12.90
C LEU A 343 -5.62 6.38 11.71
N TYR A 344 -4.35 6.79 11.65
CA TYR A 344 -3.44 6.56 10.53
C TYR A 344 -3.31 5.08 10.09
N PRO A 345 -3.21 4.07 10.99
CA PRO A 345 -3.17 2.67 10.57
C PRO A 345 -4.40 2.23 9.76
N ARG A 346 -5.59 2.77 10.08
CA ARG A 346 -6.82 2.46 9.33
C ARG A 346 -6.87 3.20 7.98
N LEU A 347 -6.31 4.41 7.91
CA LEU A 347 -6.11 5.14 6.65
C LEU A 347 -5.11 4.41 5.71
N LYS A 348 -4.04 3.84 6.27
CA LYS A 348 -3.05 3.03 5.54
C LYS A 348 -3.67 1.79 4.91
N VAL A 349 -4.49 1.04 5.67
CA VAL A 349 -5.27 -0.09 5.13
C VAL A 349 -6.21 0.33 3.99
N LEU A 350 -6.88 1.48 4.11
CA LEU A 350 -7.75 2.02 3.04
C LEU A 350 -6.97 2.39 1.76
N ALA A 351 -5.77 2.96 1.91
CA ALA A 351 -4.92 3.38 0.79
C ALA A 351 -4.25 2.20 0.07
N PHE A 352 -3.79 1.19 0.83
CA PHE A 352 -3.20 -0.03 0.27
C PHE A 352 -4.27 -0.89 -0.44
N GLY A 353 -5.48 -0.91 0.10
CA GLY A 353 -6.67 -1.40 -0.59
C GLY A 353 -6.71 -2.92 -0.75
N ALA A 354 -7.37 -3.37 -1.83
CA ALA A 354 -7.72 -4.78 -2.04
C ALA A 354 -6.57 -5.69 -2.53
N LYS A 355 -5.49 -5.11 -3.06
CA LYS A 355 -4.42 -5.83 -3.77
C LYS A 355 -3.02 -5.23 -3.54
N PRO A 356 -2.57 -5.08 -2.28
CA PRO A 356 -1.28 -4.45 -1.95
C PRO A 356 -0.09 -5.08 -2.69
N GLU A 357 -0.15 -6.38 -2.99
CA GLU A 357 0.85 -7.15 -3.75
C GLU A 357 1.05 -6.68 -5.20
N SER A 358 0.21 -5.75 -5.67
CA SER A 358 0.26 -5.18 -7.03
C SER A 358 0.24 -3.64 -7.07
N THR A 359 0.23 -2.97 -5.91
CA THR A 359 0.06 -1.50 -5.83
C THR A 359 1.12 -0.80 -4.99
N LEU A 360 1.77 -1.47 -4.03
CA LEU A 360 2.67 -0.83 -3.06
C LEU A 360 3.93 -0.25 -3.69
N HIS A 361 4.39 -0.79 -4.83
CA HIS A 361 5.48 -0.20 -5.61
C HIS A 361 5.19 1.24 -6.09
N THR A 362 3.91 1.65 -6.18
CA THR A 362 3.51 3.03 -6.50
C THR A 362 3.63 3.99 -5.32
N TYR A 363 3.53 3.49 -4.09
CA TYR A 363 3.72 4.27 -2.85
C TYR A 363 5.20 4.38 -2.45
N PHE A 364 6.00 3.34 -2.77
CA PHE A 364 7.42 3.25 -2.42
C PHE A 364 8.26 4.52 -2.72
N PRO A 365 8.15 5.21 -3.89
CA PRO A 365 8.91 6.42 -4.17
C PRO A 365 8.61 7.58 -3.22
N SER A 366 7.33 7.73 -2.82
CA SER A 366 6.85 8.82 -1.98
C SER A 366 7.05 8.56 -0.48
N PHE A 367 7.21 7.28 -0.07
CA PHE A 367 7.79 6.91 1.22
C PHE A 367 9.30 7.18 1.24
N LEU A 368 10.05 6.69 0.25
CA LEU A 368 11.52 6.77 0.23
C LEU A 368 12.00 8.23 0.23
N SER A 369 11.41 9.09 -0.61
CA SER A 369 11.75 10.52 -0.67
C SER A 369 11.49 11.27 0.65
N ARG A 370 10.57 10.79 1.50
CA ARG A 370 10.29 11.36 2.84
C ARG A 370 11.24 10.87 3.93
N ALA A 371 11.88 9.73 3.76
CA ALA A 371 12.77 9.08 4.74
C ALA A 371 14.14 9.80 4.88
N THR A 372 14.12 11.10 5.14
CA THR A 372 15.30 11.95 5.29
C THR A 372 15.96 11.79 6.66
N PRO A 373 17.28 12.02 6.82
CA PRO A 373 17.95 11.92 8.12
C PRO A 373 17.38 12.89 9.17
N SER A 374 16.72 13.96 8.75
CA SER A 374 16.07 14.97 9.61
C SER A 374 14.61 14.68 9.96
N CYS A 375 14.05 13.53 9.57
CA CYS A 375 12.64 13.22 9.89
C CYS A 375 12.44 12.86 11.38
N PRO A 376 11.28 13.19 11.99
CA PRO A 376 10.96 12.85 13.38
C PRO A 376 11.07 11.33 13.66
N PRO A 377 11.39 10.88 14.88
CA PRO A 377 11.63 9.47 15.17
C PRO A 377 10.44 8.55 14.86
N GLU A 378 9.22 8.95 15.22
CA GLU A 378 8.02 8.17 14.89
C GLU A 378 7.67 8.21 13.40
N MET A 379 7.93 9.34 12.71
CA MET A 379 7.82 9.41 11.24
C MET A 379 8.81 8.44 10.59
N LYS A 380 10.08 8.46 11.03
CA LYS A 380 11.15 7.59 10.53
C LYS A 380 10.78 6.12 10.68
N LYS A 381 10.26 5.75 11.84
CA LYS A 381 9.77 4.40 12.17
C LYS A 381 8.64 3.95 11.25
N GLU A 382 7.61 4.78 11.04
CA GLU A 382 6.49 4.42 10.15
C GLU A 382 6.87 4.42 8.66
N LEU A 383 7.74 5.33 8.22
CA LEU A 383 8.29 5.34 6.86
C LEU A 383 9.11 4.07 6.58
N LEU A 384 10.02 3.68 7.49
CA LEU A 384 10.87 2.50 7.32
C LEU A 384 10.08 1.19 7.44
N SER A 385 9.08 1.15 8.33
CA SER A 385 8.08 0.08 8.43
C SER A 385 7.35 -0.10 7.09
N SER A 386 6.75 0.98 6.56
CA SER A 386 6.02 0.97 5.28
C SER A 386 6.92 0.62 4.09
N LEU A 387 8.17 1.09 4.05
CA LEU A 387 9.12 0.71 2.99
C LEU A 387 9.46 -0.78 3.03
N THR A 388 9.62 -1.35 4.22
CA THR A 388 9.88 -2.79 4.42
C THR A 388 8.66 -3.64 4.07
N GLU A 389 7.46 -3.15 4.38
CA GLU A 389 6.18 -3.75 3.99
C GLU A 389 5.99 -3.76 2.47
N CYS A 390 6.23 -2.64 1.79
CA CYS A 390 6.25 -2.54 0.32
C CYS A 390 7.21 -3.56 -0.31
N LEU A 391 8.44 -3.70 0.22
CA LEU A 391 9.44 -4.67 -0.25
C LEU A 391 9.08 -6.13 0.05
N THR A 392 8.22 -6.37 1.05
CA THR A 392 7.83 -7.72 1.49
C THR A 392 6.59 -8.24 0.76
N VAL A 393 5.65 -7.35 0.46
CA VAL A 393 4.33 -7.69 -0.10
C VAL A 393 4.30 -7.55 -1.64
N ASP A 394 4.91 -6.50 -2.20
CA ASP A 394 4.91 -6.24 -3.64
C ASP A 394 6.31 -6.48 -4.25
N PRO A 395 6.48 -7.47 -5.16
CA PRO A 395 7.78 -7.81 -5.73
C PRO A 395 8.35 -6.72 -6.65
N LEU A 396 7.53 -5.81 -7.17
CA LEU A 396 7.98 -4.71 -8.02
C LEU A 396 8.66 -3.60 -7.21
N SER A 397 8.35 -3.46 -5.92
CA SER A 397 8.98 -2.47 -5.02
C SER A 397 10.52 -2.56 -5.03
N ALA A 398 11.08 -3.77 -5.11
CA ALA A 398 12.52 -3.98 -5.18
C ALA A 398 13.13 -3.44 -6.50
N SER A 399 12.40 -3.54 -7.62
CA SER A 399 12.84 -3.00 -8.92
C SER A 399 12.72 -1.48 -9.00
N VAL A 400 11.65 -0.91 -8.42
CA VAL A 400 11.47 0.54 -8.26
C VAL A 400 12.57 1.11 -7.38
N TRP A 401 12.94 0.43 -6.28
CA TRP A 401 14.06 0.85 -5.45
C TRP A 401 15.38 0.88 -6.24
N ARG A 402 15.67 -0.14 -7.08
CA ARG A 402 16.87 -0.16 -7.95
C ARG A 402 16.95 1.06 -8.87
N GLN A 403 15.83 1.52 -9.42
CA GLN A 403 15.78 2.71 -10.29
C GLN A 403 15.98 4.03 -9.53
N LEU A 404 15.47 4.12 -8.30
CA LEU A 404 15.54 5.31 -7.46
C LEU A 404 16.87 5.46 -6.71
N TYR A 405 17.53 4.35 -6.40
CA TYR A 405 18.67 4.26 -5.49
C TYR A 405 19.79 5.29 -5.74
N PRO A 406 20.29 5.51 -6.99
CA PRO A 406 21.37 6.48 -7.23
C PRO A 406 20.99 7.94 -6.92
N LYS A 407 19.69 8.25 -6.88
CA LYS A 407 19.15 9.60 -6.57
C LYS A 407 18.77 9.75 -5.09
N HIS A 408 18.70 8.64 -4.34
CA HIS A 408 18.16 8.57 -3.00
C HIS A 408 19.08 7.80 -2.03
N LEU A 409 20.38 8.06 -2.10
CA LEU A 409 21.39 7.35 -1.30
C LEU A 409 21.22 7.63 0.21
N SER A 410 21.01 8.89 0.62
CA SER A 410 20.84 9.27 2.03
C SER A 410 19.55 8.74 2.67
N GLN A 411 18.52 8.42 1.87
CA GLN A 411 17.31 7.73 2.34
C GLN A 411 17.46 6.21 2.25
N SER A 412 18.18 5.70 1.25
CA SER A 412 18.45 4.27 1.09
C SER A 412 19.43 3.73 2.13
N SER A 413 20.37 4.52 2.63
CA SER A 413 21.26 4.15 3.74
C SER A 413 20.46 3.83 5.00
N LEU A 414 19.48 4.67 5.34
CA LEU A 414 18.57 4.49 6.47
C LEU A 414 17.67 3.26 6.30
N LEU A 415 17.23 2.97 5.08
CA LEU A 415 16.47 1.75 4.78
C LEU A 415 17.35 0.49 4.86
N LEU A 416 18.57 0.52 4.35
CA LEU A 416 19.53 -0.60 4.47
C LEU A 416 19.94 -0.85 5.92
N GLU A 417 20.16 0.20 6.72
CA GLU A 417 20.43 0.10 8.16
C GLU A 417 19.24 -0.50 8.92
N HIS A 418 18.01 -0.10 8.57
CA HIS A 418 16.80 -0.69 9.14
C HIS A 418 16.66 -2.17 8.79
N LEU A 419 16.77 -2.52 7.50
CA LEU A 419 16.70 -3.90 7.00
C LEU A 419 17.81 -4.79 7.58
N LEU A 420 18.96 -4.24 7.95
CA LEU A 420 20.03 -4.96 8.65
C LEU A 420 19.59 -5.32 10.09
N ARG A 421 18.99 -4.36 10.80
CA ARG A 421 18.48 -4.57 12.17
C ARG A 421 17.26 -5.50 12.23
N SER A 422 16.41 -5.49 11.21
CA SER A 422 15.21 -6.33 11.13
C SER A 422 15.38 -7.61 10.29
N TRP A 423 16.58 -7.93 9.79
CA TRP A 423 16.81 -8.96 8.77
C TRP A 423 16.19 -10.33 9.08
N GLU A 424 16.31 -10.81 10.32
CA GLU A 424 15.76 -12.11 10.75
C GLU A 424 14.22 -12.15 10.80
N GLN A 425 13.56 -10.99 10.84
CA GLN A 425 12.10 -10.85 10.82
C GLN A 425 11.55 -10.85 9.38
N ILE A 426 12.40 -10.59 8.38
CA ILE A 426 12.00 -10.53 6.96
C ILE A 426 11.78 -11.96 6.42
N PRO A 427 10.67 -12.24 5.72
CA PRO A 427 10.42 -13.57 5.14
C PRO A 427 11.55 -14.04 4.21
N LYS A 428 11.94 -15.32 4.30
CA LYS A 428 13.06 -15.90 3.53
C LYS A 428 12.95 -15.74 2.00
N LYS A 429 11.72 -15.73 1.45
CA LYS A 429 11.44 -15.41 0.04
C LYS A 429 11.91 -14.00 -0.32
N THR A 430 11.55 -13.03 0.52
CA THR A 430 11.93 -11.62 0.40
C THR A 430 13.43 -11.44 0.64
N GLN A 431 14.02 -12.10 1.65
CA GLN A 431 15.49 -12.09 1.87
C GLN A 431 16.27 -12.50 0.62
N LYS A 432 15.80 -13.47 -0.19
CA LYS A 432 16.45 -13.85 -1.46
C LYS A 432 16.42 -12.71 -2.48
N SER A 433 15.25 -12.11 -2.74
CA SER A 433 15.11 -10.99 -3.69
C SER A 433 15.84 -9.73 -3.24
N LEU A 434 15.87 -9.47 -1.93
CA LEU A 434 16.69 -8.42 -1.33
C LEU A 434 18.18 -8.70 -1.52
N ARG A 435 18.67 -9.95 -1.35
CA ARG A 435 20.09 -10.29 -1.55
C ARG A 435 20.57 -9.93 -2.97
N GLU A 436 19.79 -10.25 -3.99
CA GLU A 436 20.05 -9.89 -5.40
C GLU A 436 20.06 -8.35 -5.59
N THR A 437 19.13 -7.65 -4.94
CA THR A 437 19.03 -6.19 -4.94
C THR A 437 20.26 -5.54 -4.28
N ILE A 438 20.66 -6.02 -3.11
CA ILE A 438 21.81 -5.54 -2.33
C ILE A 438 23.13 -5.81 -3.05
N GLN A 439 23.24 -6.90 -3.82
CA GLN A 439 24.38 -7.13 -4.71
C GLN A 439 24.46 -6.05 -5.82
N SER A 440 23.33 -5.68 -6.43
CA SER A 440 23.31 -4.59 -7.42
C SER A 440 23.63 -3.21 -6.81
N PHE A 441 23.22 -2.97 -5.56
CA PHE A 441 23.60 -1.76 -4.81
C PHE A 441 25.08 -1.71 -4.48
N LYS A 442 25.68 -2.83 -4.06
CA LYS A 442 27.12 -2.90 -3.80
C LYS A 442 27.94 -2.52 -5.04
N LEU A 443 27.63 -3.09 -6.21
CA LEU A 443 28.29 -2.75 -7.48
C LEU A 443 28.11 -1.26 -7.83
N THR A 444 26.90 -0.73 -7.62
CA THR A 444 26.57 0.68 -7.84
C THR A 444 27.39 1.60 -6.91
N ASN A 445 27.52 1.25 -5.64
CA ASN A 445 28.31 2.01 -4.65
C ASN A 445 29.79 2.01 -4.99
N GLN A 446 30.34 0.86 -5.42
CA GLN A 446 31.75 0.76 -5.82
C GLN A 446 32.07 1.70 -7.00
N GLU A 447 31.17 1.78 -7.99
CA GLU A 447 31.34 2.68 -9.14
C GLU A 447 31.07 4.17 -8.81
N LEU A 448 30.20 4.46 -7.83
CA LEU A 448 30.01 5.82 -7.31
C LEU A 448 31.23 6.31 -6.51
N LEU A 449 31.74 5.48 -5.59
CA LEU A 449 32.93 5.79 -4.77
C LEU A 449 34.17 6.00 -5.65
N ARG A 450 34.32 5.24 -6.74
CA ARG A 450 35.38 5.42 -7.74
C ARG A 450 35.32 6.77 -8.47
N LYS A 451 34.16 7.46 -8.45
CA LYS A 451 33.93 8.75 -9.15
C LYS A 451 34.10 9.99 -8.26
N GLY A 452 34.37 9.85 -6.96
CA GLY A 452 34.90 10.94 -6.14
C GLY A 452 33.94 12.09 -5.80
N SER A 453 32.63 11.97 -6.04
CA SER A 453 31.65 13.06 -5.84
C SER A 453 31.19 13.24 -4.39
N CYS A 454 30.54 14.37 -4.07
CA CYS A 454 30.04 14.66 -2.71
C CYS A 454 29.10 13.59 -2.11
N SER A 455 28.44 12.78 -2.94
CA SER A 455 27.65 11.62 -2.53
C SER A 455 28.48 10.46 -1.95
N ASN A 456 29.81 10.56 -1.89
CA ASN A 456 30.72 9.57 -1.32
C ASN A 456 30.37 9.16 0.12
N GLN A 457 29.92 10.08 0.97
CA GLN A 457 29.58 9.74 2.36
C GLN A 457 28.33 8.84 2.44
N ASP A 458 27.26 9.19 1.72
CA ASP A 458 26.05 8.36 1.63
C ASP A 458 26.33 7.02 0.93
N ALA A 459 27.13 7.02 -0.13
CA ALA A 459 27.52 5.81 -0.85
C ALA A 459 28.37 4.85 0.02
N ALA A 460 29.28 5.39 0.84
CA ALA A 460 30.06 4.62 1.80
C ALA A 460 29.18 4.04 2.92
N ALA A 461 28.24 4.83 3.46
CA ALA A 461 27.27 4.34 4.44
C ALA A 461 26.39 3.21 3.86
N CYS A 462 25.92 3.36 2.62
CA CYS A 462 25.18 2.30 1.93
C CYS A 462 26.04 1.06 1.67
N ASP A 463 27.31 1.19 1.27
CA ASP A 463 28.20 0.06 1.04
C ASP A 463 28.51 -0.71 2.32
N MET A 464 28.73 -0.02 3.46
CA MET A 464 28.85 -0.67 4.77
C MET A 464 27.59 -1.45 5.14
N ALA A 465 26.40 -0.85 4.98
CA ALA A 465 25.15 -1.54 5.24
C ALA A 465 24.92 -2.74 4.29
N CYS A 466 25.24 -2.61 3.00
CA CYS A 466 25.20 -3.71 2.03
C CYS A 466 26.17 -4.83 2.39
N LYS A 467 27.39 -4.52 2.86
CA LYS A 467 28.37 -5.51 3.33
C LYS A 467 27.84 -6.29 4.55
N GLY A 468 27.31 -5.59 5.55
CA GLY A 468 26.70 -6.22 6.74
C GLY A 468 25.53 -7.13 6.38
N LEU A 469 24.61 -6.64 5.53
CA LEU A 469 23.48 -7.42 5.03
C LEU A 469 23.93 -8.69 4.29
N LEU A 470 24.97 -8.60 3.45
CA LEU A 470 25.50 -9.77 2.73
C LEU A 470 26.27 -10.74 3.62
N GLN A 471 26.83 -10.29 4.75
CA GLN A 471 27.42 -11.17 5.76
C GLN A 471 26.32 -11.92 6.53
N GLN A 472 25.32 -11.22 7.06
CA GLN A 472 24.21 -11.82 7.78
C GLN A 472 23.39 -12.77 6.88
N ALA A 473 23.15 -12.38 5.62
CA ALA A 473 22.45 -13.21 4.64
C ALA A 473 23.22 -14.46 4.21
N ARG A 474 24.52 -14.61 4.52
CA ARG A 474 25.28 -15.86 4.35
C ARG A 474 25.06 -16.80 5.54
N GLY A 475 25.06 -16.25 6.75
CA GLY A 475 24.74 -16.96 7.99
C GLY A 475 25.81 -17.95 8.47
N TYR A 476 25.78 -18.29 9.75
CA TYR A 476 26.77 -19.15 10.43
C TYR A 476 26.57 -20.66 10.15
N ARG A 477 26.12 -21.03 8.95
CA ARG A 477 25.34 -22.28 8.71
C ARG A 477 26.08 -23.50 8.15
N LEU A 478 27.39 -23.44 7.86
CA LEU A 478 28.11 -24.57 7.24
C LEU A 478 29.37 -25.08 7.98
N HIS A 479 30.07 -24.25 8.75
CA HIS A 479 31.42 -24.64 9.23
C HIS A 479 31.40 -25.84 10.19
N TRP A 480 30.49 -25.90 11.17
CA TRP A 480 30.51 -26.97 12.18
C TRP A 480 30.21 -28.36 11.63
N THR A 481 29.29 -28.50 10.67
CA THR A 481 28.97 -29.80 10.06
C THR A 481 30.08 -30.27 9.13
N GLN A 482 30.68 -29.36 8.36
CA GLN A 482 31.83 -29.68 7.51
C GLN A 482 33.08 -30.03 8.32
N LEU A 483 33.36 -29.30 9.41
CA LEU A 483 34.49 -29.54 10.28
C LEU A 483 34.33 -30.85 11.07
N LEU A 484 33.12 -31.16 11.56
CA LEU A 484 32.82 -32.44 12.21
C LEU A 484 32.92 -33.63 11.23
N LEU A 485 32.49 -33.46 9.98
CA LEU A 485 32.69 -34.46 8.92
C LEU A 485 34.18 -34.65 8.58
N LEU A 486 34.95 -33.57 8.49
CA LEU A 486 36.39 -33.61 8.24
C LEU A 486 37.13 -34.35 9.37
N VAL A 487 36.79 -34.06 10.63
CA VAL A 487 37.31 -34.76 11.82
C VAL A 487 36.94 -36.24 11.77
N LEU A 488 35.69 -36.60 11.42
CA LEU A 488 35.26 -37.99 11.30
C LEU A 488 36.05 -38.74 10.21
N ILE A 489 36.23 -38.14 9.04
CA ILE A 489 37.03 -38.70 7.94
C ILE A 489 38.49 -38.89 8.36
N PHE A 490 39.09 -37.91 9.04
CA PHE A 490 40.46 -38.01 9.54
C PHE A 490 40.61 -39.11 10.59
N LEU A 491 39.64 -39.26 11.50
CA LEU A 491 39.66 -40.26 12.57
C LEU A 491 39.47 -41.69 12.01
N ILE A 492 38.59 -41.87 11.02
CA ILE A 492 38.45 -43.13 10.27
C ILE A 492 39.74 -43.42 9.47
N GLY A 493 40.29 -42.43 8.77
CA GLY A 493 41.53 -42.57 8.00
C GLY A 493 42.73 -42.97 8.87
N PHE A 494 42.86 -42.37 10.05
CA PHE A 494 43.87 -42.73 11.05
C PHE A 494 43.71 -44.18 11.53
N LEU A 495 42.49 -44.61 11.86
CA LEU A 495 42.22 -46.00 12.27
C LEU A 495 42.51 -47.00 11.14
N CYS A 496 42.11 -46.70 9.91
CA CYS A 496 42.40 -47.54 8.74
C CYS A 496 43.91 -47.59 8.40
N HIS A 497 44.65 -46.51 8.67
CA HIS A 497 46.10 -46.50 8.53
C HIS A 497 46.77 -47.35 9.63
N ASP A 498 46.47 -47.10 10.91
CA ASP A 498 47.01 -47.82 12.07
C ASP A 498 46.78 -49.34 11.97
N PHE A 499 45.59 -49.75 11.49
CA PHE A 499 45.25 -51.16 11.25
C PHE A 499 45.92 -51.77 10.01
N ARG A 500 46.30 -50.96 9.01
CA ARG A 500 47.12 -51.41 7.86
C ARG A 500 48.61 -51.52 8.21
N SER A 501 49.15 -50.59 9.01
CA SER A 501 50.54 -50.63 9.46
C SER A 501 50.80 -51.66 10.56
N HIS A 502 49.78 -52.02 11.33
CA HIS A 502 49.86 -53.05 12.37
C HIS A 502 48.80 -54.13 12.12
N SER A 503 49.23 -55.24 11.51
CA SER A 503 48.42 -56.39 11.07
C SER A 503 47.70 -57.18 12.18
N SER A 504 47.70 -56.68 13.42
CA SER A 504 46.80 -57.15 14.48
C SER A 504 46.37 -56.00 15.39
N PHE A 505 45.11 -56.06 15.82
CA PHE A 505 44.51 -55.09 16.76
C PHE A 505 45.21 -55.04 18.13
N GLN A 506 46.01 -56.05 18.49
CA GLN A 506 46.81 -56.04 19.73
C GLN A 506 48.13 -55.27 19.58
N ALA A 507 48.64 -55.11 18.35
CA ALA A 507 49.87 -54.37 18.05
C ALA A 507 49.62 -52.88 17.73
N SER A 508 48.41 -52.50 17.31
CA SER A 508 48.10 -51.13 16.89
C SER A 508 48.20 -50.10 18.03
N LEU A 509 48.34 -48.81 17.68
CA LEU A 509 48.36 -47.73 18.67
C LEU A 509 46.96 -47.50 19.27
N SER A 510 45.92 -47.55 18.42
CA SER A 510 44.52 -47.49 18.83
C SER A 510 44.14 -48.60 19.82
N GLY A 511 44.54 -49.86 19.55
CA GLY A 511 44.26 -51.00 20.41
C GLY A 511 44.94 -50.89 21.78
N ARG A 512 46.17 -50.37 21.83
CA ARG A 512 46.88 -50.09 23.09
C ARG A 512 46.20 -48.97 23.89
N LEU A 513 45.78 -47.89 23.24
CA LEU A 513 45.04 -46.78 23.88
C LEU A 513 43.64 -47.20 24.39
N LEU A 514 42.91 -48.04 23.65
CA LEU A 514 41.64 -48.63 24.08
C LEU A 514 41.80 -49.60 25.26
N ARG A 515 42.95 -50.26 25.38
CA ARG A 515 43.28 -51.13 26.51
C ARG A 515 43.72 -50.35 27.75
N SER A 516 44.51 -49.29 27.60
CA SER A 516 44.94 -48.43 28.73
C SER A 516 43.83 -47.53 29.28
N SER A 517 42.78 -47.25 28.49
CA SER A 517 41.60 -46.49 28.92
C SER A 517 40.46 -47.36 29.48
N GLY A 518 40.62 -48.68 29.51
CA GLY A 518 39.62 -49.62 30.06
C GLY A 518 38.36 -49.85 29.21
N PHE A 519 38.16 -49.09 28.13
CA PHE A 519 36.96 -49.19 27.27
C PHE A 519 36.90 -50.43 26.36
N LEU A 520 37.95 -51.27 26.35
CA LEU A 520 38.04 -52.47 25.51
C LEU A 520 36.78 -53.39 25.53
N PRO A 521 36.15 -53.70 26.70
CA PRO A 521 34.97 -54.56 26.72
C PRO A 521 33.74 -53.88 26.12
N ALA A 522 33.54 -52.58 26.39
CA ALA A 522 32.46 -51.79 25.81
C ALA A 522 32.62 -51.64 24.28
N GLY A 523 33.86 -51.49 23.80
CA GLY A 523 34.18 -51.51 22.38
C GLY A 523 33.83 -52.85 21.72
N GLN A 524 34.20 -53.98 22.34
CA GLN A 524 33.83 -55.31 21.85
C GLN A 524 32.31 -55.53 21.84
N GLN A 525 31.60 -55.09 22.88
CA GLN A 525 30.15 -55.21 22.99
C GLN A 525 29.42 -54.31 21.97
N LEU A 526 29.95 -53.11 21.68
CA LEU A 526 29.49 -52.26 20.58
C LEU A 526 29.75 -52.89 19.22
N CYS A 527 30.93 -53.47 18.98
CA CYS A 527 31.22 -54.17 17.72
C CYS A 527 30.31 -55.40 17.51
N ALA A 528 30.06 -56.20 18.56
CA ALA A 528 29.12 -57.32 18.49
C ALA A 528 27.68 -56.86 18.25
N GLY A 529 27.26 -55.77 18.90
CA GLY A 529 25.99 -55.10 18.65
C GLY A 529 25.87 -54.67 17.18
N VAL A 530 26.81 -53.86 16.69
CA VAL A 530 26.85 -53.37 15.30
C VAL A 530 26.87 -54.54 14.30
N TYR A 531 27.61 -55.61 14.56
CA TYR A 531 27.61 -56.81 13.71
C TYR A 531 26.26 -57.54 13.69
N SER A 532 25.60 -57.71 14.85
CA SER A 532 24.26 -58.32 14.89
C SER A 532 23.19 -57.47 14.20
N TYR A 533 23.28 -56.14 14.31
CA TYR A 533 22.37 -55.21 13.63
C TYR A 533 22.67 -55.08 12.13
N SER A 534 23.94 -55.14 11.71
CA SER A 534 24.28 -55.13 10.28
C SER A 534 23.90 -56.44 9.59
N LEU A 535 24.04 -57.59 10.25
CA LEU A 535 23.57 -58.88 9.75
C LEU A 535 22.03 -58.91 9.60
N ARG A 536 21.29 -58.39 10.59
CA ARG A 536 19.83 -58.24 10.52
C ARG A 536 19.39 -57.19 9.48
N GLY A 537 20.21 -56.15 9.26
CA GLY A 537 20.03 -55.20 8.16
C GLY A 537 20.25 -55.85 6.80
N TYR A 538 21.26 -56.73 6.67
CA TYR A 538 21.53 -57.47 5.44
C TYR A 538 20.39 -58.41 5.08
N SER A 539 19.90 -59.23 6.02
CA SER A 539 18.76 -60.13 5.76
C SER A 539 17.48 -59.36 5.40
N TRP A 540 17.25 -58.19 6.02
CA TRP A 540 16.12 -57.33 5.65
C TRP A 540 16.26 -56.71 4.26
N LEU A 541 17.47 -56.32 3.84
CA LEU A 541 17.74 -55.85 2.48
C LEU A 541 17.57 -56.98 1.44
N GLU A 542 18.02 -58.19 1.78
CA GLU A 542 17.89 -59.42 0.98
C GLU A 542 16.43 -59.79 0.73
N GLU A 543 15.55 -59.66 1.74
CA GLU A 543 14.10 -59.85 1.60
C GLU A 543 13.42 -58.69 0.84
N THR A 544 13.80 -57.44 1.10
CA THR A 544 13.04 -56.28 0.62
C THR A 544 13.46 -55.72 -0.74
N LEU A 545 14.74 -55.67 -1.11
CA LEU A 545 15.15 -55.10 -2.40
C LEU A 545 14.56 -55.86 -3.60
N PRO A 546 14.52 -57.21 -3.63
CA PRO A 546 13.84 -57.95 -4.69
C PRO A 546 12.34 -57.63 -4.80
N ALA A 547 11.64 -57.50 -3.67
CA ALA A 547 10.22 -57.19 -3.62
C ALA A 547 9.92 -55.75 -4.10
N TRP A 548 10.72 -54.77 -3.69
CA TRP A 548 10.58 -53.37 -4.15
C TRP A 548 11.03 -53.20 -5.61
N GLY A 549 12.09 -53.88 -6.04
CA GLY A 549 12.59 -53.85 -7.41
C GLY A 549 11.60 -54.45 -8.42
N SER A 550 11.02 -55.61 -8.09
CA SER A 550 9.97 -56.24 -8.91
C SER A 550 8.69 -55.40 -8.96
N HIS A 551 8.28 -54.78 -7.84
CA HIS A 551 7.14 -53.85 -7.82
C HIS A 551 7.39 -52.59 -8.67
N LEU A 552 8.57 -51.96 -8.56
CA LEU A 552 8.96 -50.82 -9.39
C LEU A 552 8.98 -51.18 -10.88
N LEU A 553 9.56 -52.34 -11.25
CA LEU A 553 9.53 -52.82 -12.63
C LEU A 553 8.10 -53.06 -13.14
N ALA A 554 7.20 -53.61 -12.32
CA ALA A 554 5.80 -53.80 -12.70
C ALA A 554 5.07 -52.46 -12.97
N VAL A 555 5.35 -51.42 -12.17
CA VAL A 555 4.75 -50.08 -12.34
C VAL A 555 5.37 -49.30 -13.50
N VAL A 556 6.69 -49.41 -13.72
CA VAL A 556 7.42 -48.62 -14.73
C VAL A 556 7.34 -49.25 -16.13
N ARG A 557 7.31 -50.58 -16.25
CA ARG A 557 7.25 -51.31 -17.53
C ARG A 557 6.18 -50.78 -18.52
N PRO A 558 4.90 -50.59 -18.15
CA PRO A 558 3.90 -50.05 -19.10
C PRO A 558 4.20 -48.60 -19.53
N GLY A 559 4.75 -47.78 -18.64
CA GLY A 559 5.18 -46.41 -18.98
C GLY A 559 6.35 -46.41 -19.97
N LEU A 560 7.32 -47.30 -19.78
CA LEU A 560 8.44 -47.48 -20.71
C LEU A 560 7.98 -48.00 -22.08
N GLN A 561 7.02 -48.93 -22.11
CA GLN A 561 6.43 -49.46 -23.36
C GLN A 561 5.63 -48.40 -24.13
N LEU A 562 4.91 -47.51 -23.44
CA LEU A 562 4.23 -46.37 -24.08
C LEU A 562 5.22 -45.33 -24.61
N ALA A 563 6.27 -45.02 -23.84
CA ALA A 563 7.35 -44.14 -24.29
C ALA A 563 8.06 -44.72 -25.53
N TRP A 564 8.36 -46.02 -25.52
CA TRP A 564 8.93 -46.76 -26.65
C TRP A 564 8.09 -46.60 -27.92
N ALA A 565 6.77 -46.85 -27.85
CA ALA A 565 5.85 -46.69 -28.98
C ALA A 565 5.85 -45.25 -29.55
N HIS A 566 5.90 -44.23 -28.68
CA HIS A 566 5.99 -42.83 -29.12
C HIS A 566 7.36 -42.47 -29.72
N THR A 567 8.47 -43.00 -29.18
CA THR A 567 9.81 -42.76 -29.75
C THR A 567 10.00 -43.45 -31.10
N SER A 568 9.56 -44.70 -31.27
CA SER A 568 9.65 -45.38 -32.57
C SER A 568 8.77 -44.70 -33.63
N ALA A 569 7.58 -44.24 -33.25
CA ALA A 569 6.70 -43.48 -34.14
C ALA A 569 7.31 -42.11 -34.53
N THR A 570 7.86 -41.36 -33.57
CA THR A 570 8.47 -40.05 -33.89
C THR A 570 9.77 -40.17 -34.66
N VAL A 571 10.62 -41.17 -34.39
CA VAL A 571 11.83 -41.44 -35.17
C VAL A 571 11.49 -41.81 -36.61
N SER A 572 10.53 -42.71 -36.85
CA SER A 572 10.12 -43.09 -38.22
C SER A 572 9.49 -41.94 -39.00
N VAL A 573 8.62 -41.14 -38.38
CA VAL A 573 8.06 -39.93 -38.99
C VAL A 573 9.15 -38.89 -39.27
N LEU A 574 10.04 -38.62 -38.33
CA LEU A 574 11.11 -37.63 -38.48
C LEU A 574 12.10 -38.06 -39.57
N SER A 575 12.50 -39.34 -39.64
CA SER A 575 13.38 -39.84 -40.69
C SER A 575 12.75 -39.73 -42.07
N ALA A 576 11.46 -40.07 -42.22
CA ALA A 576 10.75 -39.96 -43.49
C ALA A 576 10.60 -38.49 -43.93
N HIS A 577 10.24 -37.61 -42.99
CA HIS A 577 10.04 -36.19 -43.30
C HIS A 577 11.37 -35.50 -43.62
N CYS A 578 12.42 -35.69 -42.81
CA CYS A 578 13.76 -35.15 -43.09
C CYS A 578 14.34 -35.69 -44.40
N ALA A 579 14.19 -36.97 -44.72
CA ALA A 579 14.62 -37.51 -46.02
C ALA A 579 13.92 -36.80 -47.20
N SER A 580 12.60 -36.58 -47.11
CA SER A 580 11.86 -35.87 -48.16
C SER A 580 12.28 -34.40 -48.33
N HIS A 581 12.51 -33.67 -47.22
CA HIS A 581 12.95 -32.28 -47.28
C HIS A 581 14.41 -32.14 -47.74
N LEU A 582 15.30 -33.06 -47.36
CA LEU A 582 16.70 -33.06 -47.80
C LEU A 582 16.82 -33.34 -49.31
N ALA A 583 16.05 -34.29 -49.84
CA ALA A 583 15.98 -34.54 -51.28
C ALA A 583 15.48 -33.28 -52.02
N TRP A 584 14.33 -32.74 -51.60
CA TRP A 584 13.75 -31.53 -52.20
C TRP A 584 14.71 -30.32 -52.14
N PHE A 585 15.48 -30.16 -51.06
CA PHE A 585 16.45 -29.07 -50.93
C PHE A 585 17.64 -29.24 -51.89
N GLY A 586 18.11 -30.47 -52.10
CA GLY A 586 19.14 -30.80 -53.10
C GLY A 586 18.69 -30.52 -54.54
N ASP A 587 17.49 -30.98 -54.90
CA ASP A 587 16.89 -30.76 -56.22
C ASP A 587 16.58 -29.27 -56.48
N SER A 588 16.09 -28.56 -55.45
CA SER A 588 15.83 -27.12 -55.53
C SER A 588 17.12 -26.33 -55.74
N LEU A 589 18.20 -26.66 -55.01
CA LEU A 589 19.51 -26.05 -55.21
C LEU A 589 20.07 -26.28 -56.62
N THR A 590 20.03 -27.51 -57.13
CA THR A 590 20.51 -27.78 -58.50
C THR A 590 19.68 -27.06 -59.57
N SER A 591 18.35 -26.95 -59.39
CA SER A 591 17.48 -26.19 -60.29
C SER A 591 17.75 -24.67 -60.27
N LEU A 592 18.09 -24.10 -59.10
CA LEU A 592 18.47 -22.70 -58.94
C LEU A 592 19.81 -22.40 -59.63
N PHE A 593 20.82 -23.25 -59.42
CA PHE A 593 22.13 -23.09 -60.05
C PHE A 593 22.07 -23.19 -61.59
N GLN A 594 21.17 -24.00 -62.17
CA GLN A 594 21.00 -24.09 -63.62
C GLN A 594 20.35 -22.86 -64.27
N ARG A 595 19.55 -22.09 -63.53
CA ARG A 595 18.77 -20.95 -64.07
C ARG A 595 19.50 -19.61 -64.03
N ILE A 596 20.71 -19.56 -63.47
CA ILE A 596 21.42 -18.30 -63.16
C ILE A 596 22.70 -18.21 -64.00
N GLN A 597 22.65 -17.47 -65.12
CA GLN A 597 23.84 -17.07 -65.88
C GLN A 597 24.46 -15.81 -65.26
N LEU A 598 25.60 -15.97 -64.58
CA LEU A 598 26.35 -14.90 -63.90
C LEU A 598 27.86 -14.96 -64.25
N PRO A 599 28.65 -13.89 -64.05
CA PRO A 599 30.03 -13.82 -64.49
C PRO A 599 30.99 -14.68 -63.66
N ALA A 600 32.09 -15.11 -64.28
CA ALA A 600 32.96 -16.21 -63.83
C ALA A 600 33.50 -16.11 -62.39
N THR A 601 33.76 -14.90 -61.88
CA THR A 601 34.24 -14.69 -60.50
C THR A 601 33.21 -15.06 -59.44
N LEU A 602 31.92 -14.83 -59.71
CA LEU A 602 30.83 -15.29 -58.84
C LEU A 602 30.54 -16.77 -59.03
N VAL A 603 30.82 -17.34 -60.19
CA VAL A 603 30.71 -18.80 -60.44
C VAL A 603 31.69 -19.58 -59.55
N GLN A 604 32.97 -19.17 -59.47
CA GLN A 604 33.94 -19.82 -58.58
C GLN A 604 33.54 -19.73 -57.09
N LEU A 605 32.97 -18.59 -56.67
CA LEU A 605 32.52 -18.39 -55.28
C LEU A 605 31.26 -19.22 -54.96
N LEU A 606 30.36 -19.40 -55.94
CA LEU A 606 29.24 -20.34 -55.83
C LEU A 606 29.70 -21.81 -55.84
N GLN A 607 30.76 -22.15 -56.57
CA GLN A 607 31.33 -23.50 -56.61
C GLN A 607 31.99 -23.87 -55.29
N SER A 608 32.83 -23.02 -54.70
CA SER A 608 33.46 -23.29 -53.40
C SER A 608 32.42 -23.33 -52.26
N LEU A 609 31.37 -22.51 -52.32
CA LEU A 609 30.26 -22.56 -51.37
C LEU A 609 29.42 -23.85 -51.53
N ARG A 610 29.21 -24.32 -52.78
CA ARG A 610 28.59 -25.63 -53.06
C ARG A 610 29.43 -26.79 -52.50
N GLU A 611 30.73 -26.79 -52.74
CA GLU A 611 31.64 -27.81 -52.22
C GLU A 611 31.65 -27.83 -50.68
N LEU A 612 31.72 -26.66 -50.04
CA LEU A 612 31.68 -26.53 -48.58
C LEU A 612 30.36 -27.03 -47.98
N LEU A 613 29.22 -26.78 -48.63
CA LEU A 613 27.91 -27.33 -48.22
C LEU A 613 27.85 -28.86 -48.37
N VAL A 614 28.41 -29.43 -49.46
CA VAL A 614 28.49 -30.89 -49.66
C VAL A 614 29.43 -31.53 -48.62
N LEU A 615 30.57 -30.92 -48.33
CA LEU A 615 31.50 -31.33 -47.27
C LEU A 615 30.82 -31.33 -45.90
N LEU A 616 30.06 -30.28 -45.56
CA LEU A 616 29.36 -30.17 -44.27
C LEU A 616 28.21 -31.19 -44.16
N TYR A 617 27.49 -31.46 -45.27
CA TYR A 617 26.51 -32.54 -45.33
C TYR A 617 27.14 -33.92 -45.11
N GLN A 618 28.17 -34.27 -45.88
CA GLN A 618 28.78 -35.60 -45.87
C GLN A 618 29.60 -35.90 -44.62
N ASN A 619 30.31 -34.91 -44.06
CA ASN A 619 31.29 -35.13 -42.97
C ASN A 619 30.81 -34.67 -41.60
N VAL A 620 29.73 -33.89 -41.51
CA VAL A 620 29.17 -33.42 -40.22
C VAL A 620 27.75 -33.92 -40.02
N LEU A 621 26.81 -33.61 -40.91
CA LEU A 621 25.40 -33.94 -40.71
C LEU A 621 25.11 -35.45 -40.83
N LEU A 622 25.61 -36.10 -41.88
CA LEU A 622 25.37 -37.54 -42.09
C LEU A 622 25.99 -38.41 -40.98
N PRO A 623 27.26 -38.20 -40.54
CA PRO A 623 27.85 -39.00 -39.47
C PRO A 623 27.19 -38.75 -38.12
N TRP A 624 26.79 -37.51 -37.79
CA TRP A 624 26.01 -37.23 -36.58
C TRP A 624 24.67 -37.97 -36.57
N TRP A 625 23.98 -38.06 -37.71
CA TRP A 625 22.72 -38.79 -37.82
C TRP A 625 22.91 -40.30 -37.61
N HIS A 626 23.97 -40.89 -38.16
CA HIS A 626 24.32 -42.30 -37.92
C HIS A 626 24.72 -42.57 -36.46
N ILE A 627 25.52 -41.70 -35.85
CA ILE A 627 25.90 -41.81 -34.42
C ILE A 627 24.67 -41.70 -33.52
N LEU A 628 23.71 -40.83 -33.84
CA LEU A 628 22.45 -40.70 -33.10
C LEU A 628 21.60 -41.96 -33.21
N LEU A 629 21.47 -42.54 -34.41
CA LEU A 629 20.77 -43.81 -34.65
C LEU A 629 21.43 -44.98 -33.93
N GLU A 630 22.76 -45.06 -33.94
CA GLU A 630 23.49 -46.15 -33.27
C GLU A 630 23.45 -46.02 -31.74
N ALA A 631 23.50 -44.79 -31.21
CA ALA A 631 23.28 -44.53 -29.79
C ALA A 631 21.86 -44.90 -29.35
N LEU A 632 20.85 -44.62 -30.19
CA LEU A 632 19.46 -45.05 -29.96
C LEU A 632 19.32 -46.57 -30.00
N ALA A 633 19.99 -47.26 -30.93
CA ALA A 633 19.98 -48.72 -31.02
C ALA A 633 20.63 -49.39 -29.79
N ARG A 634 21.78 -48.88 -29.33
CA ARG A 634 22.44 -49.36 -28.10
C ARG A 634 21.61 -49.08 -26.84
N ALA A 635 20.93 -47.93 -26.79
CA ALA A 635 19.99 -47.62 -25.70
C ALA A 635 18.76 -48.54 -25.71
N GLN A 636 18.22 -48.86 -26.89
CA GLN A 636 17.15 -49.83 -27.08
C GLN A 636 17.57 -51.23 -26.59
N GLU A 637 18.75 -51.72 -26.98
CA GLU A 637 19.28 -53.02 -26.56
C GLU A 637 19.41 -53.11 -25.04
N HIS A 638 20.03 -52.10 -24.42
CA HIS A 638 20.21 -52.04 -22.96
C HIS A 638 18.87 -51.92 -22.20
N CYS A 639 17.88 -51.21 -22.75
CA CYS A 639 16.52 -51.18 -22.19
C CYS A 639 15.79 -52.53 -22.33
N HIS A 640 16.09 -53.29 -23.38
CA HIS A 640 15.50 -54.62 -23.60
C HIS A 640 16.08 -55.66 -22.64
N GLU A 641 17.40 -55.63 -22.41
CA GLU A 641 18.08 -56.45 -21.38
C GLU A 641 17.52 -56.15 -19.97
N ALA A 642 17.46 -54.86 -19.60
CA ALA A 642 16.95 -54.42 -18.29
C ALA A 642 15.47 -54.80 -18.04
N CYS A 643 14.71 -55.11 -19.08
CA CYS A 643 13.31 -55.56 -18.96
C CYS A 643 13.14 -57.08 -18.82
N ARG A 644 14.19 -57.89 -19.04
CA ARG A 644 14.07 -59.34 -19.33
C ARG A 644 14.28 -60.29 -18.15
N GLY A 645 15.00 -59.85 -17.10
CA GLY A 645 15.30 -60.67 -15.93
C GLY A 645 14.21 -60.64 -14.85
N GLU A 646 14.06 -61.75 -14.12
CA GLU A 646 13.45 -61.74 -12.79
C GLU A 646 14.45 -61.16 -11.78
N VAL A 647 13.99 -60.32 -10.85
CA VAL A 647 14.87 -59.62 -9.89
C VAL A 647 15.25 -60.55 -8.74
N THR A 648 16.21 -61.43 -8.97
CA THR A 648 16.82 -62.25 -7.92
C THR A 648 17.84 -61.44 -7.11
N TRP A 649 18.04 -61.81 -5.84
CA TRP A 649 18.98 -61.12 -4.96
C TRP A 649 20.42 -61.13 -5.49
N ASP A 650 20.88 -62.25 -6.07
CA ASP A 650 22.23 -62.31 -6.65
C ASP A 650 22.42 -61.37 -7.84
N CYS A 651 21.38 -61.11 -8.65
CA CYS A 651 21.42 -60.11 -9.73
C CYS A 651 21.52 -58.66 -9.17
N VAL A 652 20.77 -58.36 -8.10
CA VAL A 652 20.84 -57.06 -7.42
C VAL A 652 22.23 -56.87 -6.78
N LYS A 653 22.78 -57.94 -6.19
CA LYS A 653 24.07 -57.98 -5.52
C LYS A 653 25.25 -57.84 -6.49
N THR A 654 25.23 -58.50 -7.65
CA THR A 654 26.26 -58.28 -8.68
C THR A 654 26.21 -56.85 -9.21
N GLN A 655 25.04 -56.35 -9.62
CA GLN A 655 24.94 -54.97 -10.14
C GLN A 655 25.27 -53.91 -9.09
N LEU A 656 24.92 -54.10 -7.81
CA LEU A 656 25.38 -53.20 -6.73
C LEU A 656 26.89 -53.27 -6.53
N SER A 657 27.52 -54.44 -6.66
CA SER A 657 28.97 -54.57 -6.55
C SER A 657 29.71 -53.94 -7.74
N GLU A 658 29.21 -54.13 -8.96
CA GLU A 658 29.75 -53.50 -10.18
C GLU A 658 29.55 -51.99 -10.18
N ALA A 659 28.38 -51.50 -9.74
CA ALA A 659 28.12 -50.08 -9.55
C ALA A 659 29.01 -49.49 -8.45
N ALA A 660 29.24 -50.18 -7.34
CA ALA A 660 30.14 -49.74 -6.28
C ALA A 660 31.61 -49.69 -6.76
N CYS A 661 32.08 -50.71 -7.48
CA CYS A 661 33.41 -50.72 -8.09
C CYS A 661 33.56 -49.64 -9.17
N GLY A 662 32.54 -49.43 -10.02
CA GLY A 662 32.54 -48.39 -11.05
C GLY A 662 32.48 -46.97 -10.48
N VAL A 663 31.73 -46.75 -9.40
CA VAL A 663 31.72 -45.48 -8.66
C VAL A 663 33.06 -45.27 -7.94
N TRP A 664 33.65 -46.32 -7.35
CA TRP A 664 34.96 -46.26 -6.72
C TRP A 664 36.06 -45.92 -7.75
N LEU A 665 36.09 -46.59 -8.91
CA LEU A 665 37.02 -46.29 -10.00
C LEU A 665 36.89 -44.84 -10.46
N ARG A 666 35.67 -44.35 -10.73
CA ARG A 666 35.47 -42.94 -11.12
C ARG A 666 35.85 -41.95 -10.00
N LEU A 667 35.61 -42.29 -8.73
CA LEU A 667 36.10 -41.49 -7.60
C LEU A 667 37.62 -41.46 -7.57
N GLN A 668 38.27 -42.60 -7.79
CA GLN A 668 39.71 -42.73 -7.85
C GLN A 668 40.28 -41.89 -9.01
N ASP A 669 39.73 -42.00 -10.22
CA ASP A 669 40.09 -41.19 -11.40
C ASP A 669 39.90 -39.68 -11.15
N ILE A 670 38.79 -39.28 -10.53
CA ILE A 670 38.53 -37.87 -10.19
C ILE A 670 39.52 -37.37 -9.11
N THR A 671 39.86 -38.19 -8.11
CA THR A 671 40.88 -37.83 -7.12
C THR A 671 42.29 -37.79 -7.71
N MET A 672 42.63 -38.66 -8.65
CA MET A 672 43.89 -38.63 -9.41
C MET A 672 43.98 -37.35 -10.25
N ALA A 673 42.97 -37.05 -11.06
CA ALA A 673 42.92 -35.83 -11.86
C ALA A 673 42.94 -34.55 -11.02
N PHE A 674 42.35 -34.57 -9.82
CA PHE A 674 42.45 -33.47 -8.86
C PHE A 674 43.85 -33.36 -8.23
N LEU A 675 44.52 -34.49 -7.96
CA LEU A 675 45.89 -34.54 -7.45
C LEU A 675 46.88 -34.02 -8.51
N ASP A 676 46.75 -34.46 -9.75
CA ASP A 676 47.57 -34.01 -10.89
C ASP A 676 47.36 -32.51 -11.16
N TRP A 677 46.13 -32.01 -11.06
CA TRP A 677 45.83 -30.58 -11.15
C TRP A 677 46.45 -29.78 -9.97
N ALA A 678 46.38 -30.32 -8.76
CA ALA A 678 47.01 -29.70 -7.58
C ALA A 678 48.55 -29.70 -7.69
N LEU A 679 49.16 -30.79 -8.16
CA LEU A 679 50.61 -30.88 -8.39
C LEU A 679 51.06 -29.95 -9.53
N ALA A 680 50.29 -29.88 -10.63
CA ALA A 680 50.56 -28.96 -11.73
C ALA A 680 50.52 -27.49 -11.27
N THR A 681 49.51 -27.09 -10.48
CA THR A 681 49.41 -25.72 -9.94
C THR A 681 50.47 -25.40 -8.87
N ILE A 682 50.95 -26.39 -8.12
CA ILE A 682 52.10 -26.22 -7.21
C ILE A 682 53.43 -26.12 -7.98
N SER A 683 53.56 -26.82 -9.12
CA SER A 683 54.77 -26.78 -9.96
C SER A 683 54.98 -25.50 -10.79
N GLN A 684 54.05 -24.54 -10.70
CA GLN A 684 54.09 -23.25 -11.41
C GLN A 684 54.35 -22.04 -10.48
N HIS A 685 54.94 -22.28 -9.30
CA HIS A 685 55.35 -21.25 -8.33
C HIS A 685 56.82 -21.41 -7.90
#